data_AF-A0A150G6U4-F1
#
_entry.id   AF-A0A150G6U4-F1
#
_cell.length_a   1.000
_cell.length_b   1.000
_cell.length_c   1.000
_cell.angle_alpha   90.00
_cell.angle_beta   90.00
_cell.angle_gamma   90.00
#
_symmetry.space_group_name_H-M   'P 1'
#
loop_
_entity.id
_entity.type
_entity.pdbx_description
1 polymer ?
#
loop_
_entity_poly.entity_id
_entity_poly.type
_entity_poly.pdbx_seq_one_letter_code
_entity_poly.pdbx_strand_id
1 'polypeptide(L)'
;MRLISGRAAPAVHRSRAPGPLRVAMPVAPAAAGEHGSKDPAHQGIAEAASGPGGIATLVLELPPEVIPPPPAAAEATVAPPDGAAAALAAADVPVVNNVVTAPGISALAAAAAAEPETVASAAPAEAAAATTTAAPEPGAVPSTSGGGAAAAAGAPAPSTTSTSADGPFALVRSVPLAGGRLDIVRWRGERMLRIWTPPGYSRSDAAREPYPVMYLNDGQNLFDAKLSLSGHAWHAAEAAAEGIGSGQLPPFVIVGIDHSGATRSYDYLPYPPGTAGGARLDAEQWPGGGVDTYLAAVRDEIMPYAERAYGVSTVPSMRGFGGSSFGGVCALMAAMRLPGVFGSFLVESPSLWFGDEKLLREELPTHPGPWPARVFLAMGTKEYTGIRKTKEKEADAAAFDAKLVEYTHELADLLEARGLTRGLRMQVEVEKGATHTESAWAGRLPRALAFLGVHWWRPLLRRRADALFFFAPRKLHAGQNAVLFFNQAKSAVLADRPADSLHMNFGFNIDWSVGAGRAALAPAPGPAAMRREAAMRTAQARAEQAVLQAKASQATAAAAAAAAAAAAPPAPLAEAALTQAATPGGKDNIVGDPEEEEGFDAAGSAIWLAAPFTVPAEAYEMHLAFSDGPPHSGSQVLWDNNAGSNFYVRVKMDMTAAQKSHNVEQAMQEAPAWGDVQAIAHKRGGSMYFTTPEVLVAGAPAVLYVNRCRTRGLASNPNLRVLFGFNSWSTGSQEMHLRPTSLWRGQDIDWWSTTLTVPPDASDLSFVLTDGHGIWDNNAGNNYVLPVKQSRSGAGGGDAAPKIKPRGVKSVESMPHAAGTMHIVELTKRQGSEADRRTAKWTEEKRLRVWTPPGFDAANPPPGGYPVLWMQDGQNMFEDWLAHQGVSWRVGYTASDLITRGELPPFVVVAVDSAGAMRSLNYLPYPPGTGAGGFRGDAERWPGGGLEAYMGRLVEEIMPLVQERFSVSSDPAKVAFGGGSFAGVAALYAAMHYPHVFGCVLAESPSLWIAEGRFLQDMRCHRGMLPERLFLGCGTREYSATRDHDRDDVDGLLLNYCQEAAAILDSQGMRGGRLRFLVEEGAGHHELAWQWRLTGAMRFLFNAWWDE
;
A
#
# COMPACT_ATOMS: atom_id res chain seq x y z
N MET A 1 56.31 35.32 5.42
CA MET A 1 57.71 34.86 5.29
C MET A 1 57.80 33.38 5.64
N ARG A 2 58.88 32.72 5.22
CA ARG A 2 59.31 31.30 5.38
C ARG A 2 58.53 30.34 6.33
N LEU A 3 58.25 29.16 5.73
CA LEU A 3 58.20 27.76 6.22
C LEU A 3 59.13 27.45 7.45
N ILE A 4 58.98 26.35 8.21
CA ILE A 4 59.23 24.92 7.82
C ILE A 4 58.69 23.89 8.87
N SER A 5 58.06 22.80 8.37
CA SER A 5 57.82 21.46 9.02
C SER A 5 57.00 21.36 10.33
N GLY A 6 56.39 20.21 10.70
CA GLY A 6 56.40 18.87 10.07
C GLY A 6 55.25 17.95 10.53
N ARG A 7 55.19 16.71 10.00
CA ARG A 7 54.07 15.74 10.20
C ARG A 7 54.16 14.93 11.50
N ALA A 8 53.02 14.66 12.13
CA ALA A 8 52.75 13.45 12.93
C ALA A 8 51.22 13.16 12.97
N ALA A 9 50.82 11.90 13.22
CA ALA A 9 49.44 11.43 13.26
C ALA A 9 48.86 11.49 14.71
N PRO A 10 47.53 11.32 14.93
CA PRO A 10 46.88 11.78 16.16
C PRO A 10 47.08 10.85 17.37
N ALA A 11 47.16 11.46 18.56
CA ALA A 11 47.13 10.78 19.85
C ALA A 11 45.81 11.05 20.59
N VAL A 12 45.33 10.04 21.33
CA VAL A 12 44.02 10.06 22.00
C VAL A 12 43.94 11.14 23.08
N HIS A 13 42.98 12.05 22.97
CA HIS A 13 42.69 13.04 24.01
C HIS A 13 41.82 12.42 25.12
N ARG A 14 42.30 12.48 26.37
CA ARG A 14 41.51 12.09 27.55
C ARG A 14 40.39 13.10 27.81
N SER A 15 39.23 12.61 28.22
CA SER A 15 38.05 13.42 28.56
C SER A 15 38.23 14.22 29.87
N ARG A 16 37.59 15.38 29.93
CA ARG A 16 37.22 16.07 31.19
C ARG A 16 35.80 15.65 31.57
N ALA A 17 35.53 15.56 32.87
CA ALA A 17 34.17 15.31 33.37
C ALA A 17 33.23 16.49 33.11
N PRO A 18 31.93 16.26 32.84
CA PRO A 18 30.93 17.31 32.69
C PRO A 18 30.51 17.91 34.05
N GLY A 19 30.09 19.17 34.04
CA GLY A 19 29.45 19.84 35.18
C GLY A 19 27.94 19.62 35.23
N PRO A 20 27.25 20.08 36.29
CA PRO A 20 25.82 19.89 36.47
C PRO A 20 24.98 20.62 35.40
N LEU A 21 23.86 19.99 35.03
CA LEU A 21 22.91 20.53 34.05
C LEU A 21 22.02 21.60 34.70
N ARG A 22 21.85 22.76 34.05
CA ARG A 22 20.89 23.79 34.45
C ARG A 22 19.75 23.85 33.45
N VAL A 23 18.51 23.84 33.97
CA VAL A 23 17.27 23.97 33.19
C VAL A 23 16.52 25.18 33.71
N ALA A 24 15.98 26.00 32.80
CA ALA A 24 15.15 27.15 33.11
C ALA A 24 13.77 26.96 32.47
N MET A 25 12.70 27.30 33.20
CA MET A 25 11.31 27.20 32.72
C MET A 25 10.56 28.50 33.02
N PRO A 26 9.82 29.06 32.05
CA PRO A 26 8.93 30.19 32.30
C PRO A 26 7.63 29.72 32.98
N VAL A 27 7.10 30.54 33.90
CA VAL A 27 5.82 30.29 34.57
C VAL A 27 4.74 31.20 33.98
N ALA A 28 3.59 30.64 33.65
CA ALA A 28 2.42 31.40 33.17
C ALA A 28 1.54 31.85 34.36
N PRO A 29 0.87 33.02 34.29
CA PRO A 29 -0.05 33.46 35.34
C PRO A 29 -1.34 32.62 35.35
N ALA A 30 -1.75 32.18 36.53
CA ALA A 30 -3.02 31.48 36.73
C ALA A 30 -4.19 32.48 36.81
N ALA A 31 -5.34 32.10 36.25
CA ALA A 31 -6.59 32.86 36.39
C ALA A 31 -7.22 32.63 37.77
N ALA A 32 -7.92 33.65 38.29
CA ALA A 32 -8.65 33.55 39.54
C ALA A 32 -10.00 32.86 39.35
N GLY A 33 -10.37 31.97 40.28
CA GLY A 33 -11.66 31.29 40.36
C GLY A 33 -11.95 30.92 41.81
N GLU A 34 -13.22 31.02 42.21
CA GLU A 34 -13.61 30.99 43.62
C GLU A 34 -13.93 29.57 44.13
N HIS A 35 -13.24 29.12 45.18
CA HIS A 35 -13.87 28.69 46.45
C HIS A 35 -12.80 28.30 47.49
N GLY A 36 -13.13 28.46 48.78
CA GLY A 36 -12.14 28.44 49.86
C GLY A 36 -11.85 27.05 50.45
N SER A 37 -10.55 26.77 50.64
CA SER A 37 -10.05 25.79 51.63
C SER A 37 -9.26 26.52 52.72
N LYS A 38 -9.21 25.96 53.94
CA LYS A 38 -8.55 26.57 55.10
C LYS A 38 -7.25 25.85 55.43
N ASP A 39 -6.11 26.44 55.08
CA ASP A 39 -4.79 25.97 55.56
C ASP A 39 -3.82 27.17 55.71
N PRO A 40 -3.26 27.46 56.91
CA PRO A 40 -2.50 28.69 57.16
C PRO A 40 -1.01 28.58 56.74
N ALA A 41 -0.77 28.34 55.44
CA ALA A 41 0.58 28.26 54.86
C ALA A 41 0.91 29.37 53.85
N HIS A 42 -0.03 30.28 53.55
CA HIS A 42 0.13 31.34 52.55
C HIS A 42 0.00 32.76 53.12
N GLN A 43 0.98 33.16 53.94
CA GLN A 43 1.29 34.58 54.19
C GLN A 43 2.81 34.78 54.08
N GLY A 44 3.29 35.24 52.91
CA GLY A 44 4.72 35.46 52.70
C GLY A 44 5.26 35.37 51.27
N ILE A 45 4.54 35.88 50.26
CA ILE A 45 5.07 36.44 48.98
C ILE A 45 3.92 37.30 48.43
N ALA A 46 3.93 38.60 48.72
CA ALA A 46 2.86 39.53 48.29
C ALA A 46 3.33 40.99 48.16
N GLU A 47 4.65 41.24 48.02
CA GLU A 47 5.20 42.60 48.16
C GLU A 47 6.48 42.85 47.33
N ALA A 48 6.51 42.42 46.05
CA ALA A 48 7.61 42.75 45.12
C ALA A 48 7.27 42.55 43.61
N ALA A 49 6.44 43.40 42.99
CA ALA A 49 6.19 43.35 41.54
C ALA A 49 5.63 44.65 40.88
N SER A 50 6.10 45.84 41.27
CA SER A 50 5.64 47.12 40.67
C SER A 50 6.60 47.63 39.56
N GLY A 51 6.48 47.09 38.34
CA GLY A 51 7.22 47.57 37.18
C GLY A 51 6.89 46.82 35.88
N PRO A 52 6.85 47.49 34.71
CA PRO A 52 6.49 46.85 33.44
C PRO A 52 7.67 46.09 32.82
N GLY A 53 7.48 44.80 32.53
CA GLY A 53 8.37 44.02 31.66
C GLY A 53 9.49 43.24 32.37
N GLY A 54 9.14 42.21 33.13
CA GLY A 54 10.09 41.22 33.64
C GLY A 54 9.44 39.84 33.81
N ILE A 55 10.05 38.80 33.24
CA ILE A 55 9.65 37.40 33.45
C ILE A 55 10.50 36.83 34.58
N ALA A 56 9.87 36.37 35.66
CA ALA A 56 10.55 35.67 36.73
C ALA A 56 10.90 34.24 36.30
N THR A 57 12.16 33.84 36.49
CA THR A 57 12.66 32.49 36.17
C THR A 57 13.12 31.82 37.46
N LEU A 58 12.52 30.69 37.82
CA LEU A 58 13.00 29.86 38.92
C LEU A 58 14.13 28.94 38.41
N VAL A 59 15.14 28.71 39.23
CA VAL A 59 16.24 27.78 38.95
C VAL A 59 16.33 26.77 40.09
N LEU A 60 16.36 25.48 39.73
CA LEU A 60 16.56 24.36 40.66
C LEU A 60 17.79 23.57 40.23
N GLU A 61 18.61 23.18 41.19
CA GLU A 61 19.77 22.30 40.98
C GLU A 61 19.51 20.97 41.71
N LEU A 62 19.75 19.84 41.03
CA LEU A 62 19.49 18.50 41.53
C LEU A 62 20.81 17.71 41.70
N PRO A 63 20.98 16.94 42.80
CA PRO A 63 22.15 16.10 43.00
C PRO A 63 22.09 14.79 42.17
N PRO A 64 23.23 14.15 41.88
CA PRO A 64 23.29 12.93 41.08
C PRO A 64 23.14 11.65 41.91
N GLU A 65 22.36 10.68 41.40
CA GLU A 65 22.34 9.28 41.88
C GLU A 65 22.98 8.31 40.86
N VAL A 66 23.21 7.06 41.30
CA VAL A 66 24.18 6.14 40.68
C VAL A 66 23.49 4.96 39.97
N ILE A 67 24.03 4.57 38.80
CA ILE A 67 23.58 3.42 38.00
C ILE A 67 24.71 2.38 37.92
N PRO A 68 24.45 1.06 38.12
CA PRO A 68 25.45 0.00 38.03
C PRO A 68 25.79 -0.41 36.56
N PRO A 69 26.94 -1.05 36.31
CA PRO A 69 27.45 -1.34 34.96
C PRO A 69 26.90 -2.64 34.32
N PRO A 70 26.97 -2.77 32.98
CA PRO A 70 26.51 -3.96 32.24
C PRO A 70 27.56 -5.10 32.19
N PRO A 71 27.14 -6.35 31.94
CA PRO A 71 28.04 -7.48 31.67
C PRO A 71 28.64 -7.44 30.27
N ALA A 72 29.82 -8.04 30.09
CA ALA A 72 30.54 -8.09 28.82
C ALA A 72 30.20 -9.35 27.99
N ALA A 73 30.32 -9.24 26.66
CA ALA A 73 30.25 -10.36 25.73
C ALA A 73 31.62 -11.03 25.53
N ALA A 74 31.63 -12.30 25.16
CA ALA A 74 32.81 -13.07 24.77
C ALA A 74 32.51 -13.95 23.54
N GLU A 75 33.52 -14.15 22.71
CA GLU A 75 33.43 -14.87 21.44
C GLU A 75 33.54 -16.40 21.62
N ALA A 76 33.14 -17.20 20.62
CA ALA A 76 33.19 -18.66 20.69
C ALA A 76 33.66 -19.30 19.38
N THR A 77 34.64 -20.21 19.47
CA THR A 77 35.20 -20.96 18.32
C THR A 77 35.51 -22.43 18.67
N VAL A 78 34.53 -23.30 18.34
CA VAL A 78 34.72 -24.63 17.70
C VAL A 78 35.65 -25.68 18.36
N ALA A 79 35.01 -26.65 19.05
CA ALA A 79 35.24 -28.13 18.95
C ALA A 79 36.52 -28.81 19.53
N PRO A 80 36.50 -30.15 19.78
CA PRO A 80 35.40 -30.99 20.31
C PRO A 80 35.87 -31.89 21.52
N PRO A 81 35.61 -33.22 21.69
CA PRO A 81 35.18 -33.74 23.02
C PRO A 81 36.06 -34.84 23.65
N ASP A 82 35.83 -35.20 24.93
CA ASP A 82 36.02 -36.57 25.43
C ASP A 82 35.49 -36.83 26.88
N GLY A 83 35.43 -38.10 27.29
CA GLY A 83 35.97 -38.47 28.63
C GLY A 83 35.07 -38.67 29.88
N ALA A 84 34.10 -39.58 29.83
CA ALA A 84 33.73 -40.55 30.89
C ALA A 84 33.86 -40.29 32.45
N ALA A 85 32.71 -40.41 33.13
CA ALA A 85 32.41 -41.35 34.25
C ALA A 85 32.77 -41.11 35.76
N ALA A 86 31.83 -41.60 36.60
CA ALA A 86 31.96 -42.13 37.98
C ALA A 86 32.19 -41.17 39.19
N ALA A 87 31.71 -41.44 40.42
CA ALA A 87 30.62 -42.32 40.92
C ALA A 87 30.33 -42.10 42.44
N LEU A 88 29.18 -42.62 42.92
CA LEU A 88 28.79 -42.93 44.33
C LEU A 88 28.59 -41.75 45.32
N ALA A 89 27.84 -41.87 46.44
CA ALA A 89 26.62 -42.63 46.78
C ALA A 89 26.12 -42.27 48.22
N ALA A 90 24.83 -42.56 48.52
CA ALA A 90 24.22 -42.76 49.85
C ALA A 90 24.14 -41.57 50.85
N ALA A 91 23.24 -41.52 51.85
CA ALA A 91 21.89 -42.11 52.00
C ALA A 91 21.10 -41.49 53.20
N ASP A 92 19.77 -41.46 53.07
CA ASP A 92 18.70 -41.63 54.09
C ASP A 92 18.58 -40.81 55.41
N VAL A 93 17.51 -39.98 55.49
CA VAL A 93 16.26 -40.17 56.29
C VAL A 93 16.43 -40.60 57.78
N PRO A 94 15.88 -39.87 58.80
CA PRO A 94 14.42 -39.90 59.06
C PRO A 94 13.69 -38.71 59.78
N VAL A 95 12.43 -38.44 59.36
CA VAL A 95 11.11 -38.49 60.11
C VAL A 95 10.98 -37.73 61.49
N VAL A 96 9.90 -37.06 61.94
CA VAL A 96 8.42 -37.32 61.96
C VAL A 96 7.55 -36.03 62.12
N ASN A 97 6.30 -36.04 61.61
CA ASN A 97 5.02 -35.49 62.19
C ASN A 97 4.84 -33.97 62.54
N ASN A 98 3.63 -33.36 62.53
CA ASN A 98 2.25 -33.85 62.23
C ASN A 98 1.20 -32.72 61.97
N VAL A 99 0.09 -33.06 61.27
CA VAL A 99 -1.33 -32.63 61.52
C VAL A 99 -1.73 -31.13 61.39
N VAL A 100 -2.92 -30.69 60.92
CA VAL A 100 -4.08 -31.18 60.10
C VAL A 100 -4.97 -29.91 59.84
N THR A 101 -6.00 -29.74 58.97
CA THR A 101 -7.14 -30.55 58.46
C THR A 101 -7.70 -29.95 57.15
N ALA A 102 -8.60 -30.66 56.49
CA ALA A 102 -9.65 -30.10 55.60
C ALA A 102 -10.98 -30.88 55.80
N PRO A 103 -12.14 -30.31 55.43
CA PRO A 103 -13.24 -31.10 54.83
C PRO A 103 -13.96 -30.35 53.68
N GLY A 104 -14.71 -30.96 52.75
CA GLY A 104 -15.02 -32.37 52.40
C GLY A 104 -15.58 -32.42 50.95
N ILE A 105 -15.53 -33.49 50.14
CA ILE A 105 -16.01 -34.88 50.29
C ILE A 105 -17.55 -34.97 50.18
N SER A 106 -18.20 -35.86 49.38
CA SER A 106 -17.77 -36.93 48.44
C SER A 106 -18.48 -36.71 47.06
N ALA A 107 -18.97 -37.63 46.19
CA ALA A 107 -19.06 -39.10 45.99
C ALA A 107 -19.54 -39.34 44.52
N LEU A 108 -19.47 -40.49 43.83
CA LEU A 108 -18.76 -41.79 43.97
C LEU A 108 -18.65 -42.43 42.55
N ALA A 109 -18.05 -43.62 42.39
CA ALA A 109 -17.95 -44.31 41.09
C ALA A 109 -18.06 -45.86 41.18
N ALA A 110 -18.23 -46.49 40.00
CA ALA A 110 -17.98 -47.91 39.64
C ALA A 110 -18.99 -49.03 40.02
N ALA A 111 -19.62 -49.61 38.99
CA ALA A 111 -20.10 -51.01 38.81
C ALA A 111 -20.80 -51.11 37.43
N ALA A 112 -20.89 -52.21 36.68
CA ALA A 112 -20.15 -53.48 36.59
C ALA A 112 -20.38 -54.07 35.16
N ALA A 113 -19.81 -55.23 34.80
CA ALA A 113 -19.80 -55.75 33.42
C ALA A 113 -20.99 -56.66 33.03
N ALA A 114 -21.41 -56.62 31.75
CA ALA A 114 -21.99 -57.75 30.99
C ALA A 114 -22.17 -57.44 29.47
N GLU A 115 -21.86 -58.44 28.62
CA GLU A 115 -22.36 -58.67 27.24
C GLU A 115 -23.11 -60.05 27.24
N PRO A 116 -23.72 -60.61 26.15
CA PRO A 116 -23.77 -60.21 24.72
C PRO A 116 -25.17 -60.34 24.04
N GLU A 117 -25.21 -60.12 22.69
CA GLU A 117 -26.00 -60.78 21.61
C GLU A 117 -26.19 -59.80 20.42
N THR A 118 -25.53 -59.95 19.24
CA THR A 118 -25.89 -60.75 18.03
C THR A 118 -27.23 -60.32 17.36
N VAL A 119 -27.46 -60.28 16.03
CA VAL A 119 -27.12 -61.19 14.89
C VAL A 119 -27.16 -60.44 13.51
N ALA A 120 -26.37 -60.90 12.52
CA ALA A 120 -26.43 -60.68 11.04
C ALA A 120 -26.26 -59.23 10.45
N SER A 121 -25.64 -58.97 9.28
CA SER A 121 -25.19 -59.71 8.07
C SER A 121 -26.11 -59.68 6.84
N ALA A 122 -25.68 -58.95 5.78
CA ALA A 122 -25.93 -59.28 4.36
C ALA A 122 -25.04 -58.45 3.41
N ALA A 123 -24.50 -59.08 2.35
CA ALA A 123 -23.88 -58.44 1.18
C ALA A 123 -23.94 -59.37 -0.06
N PRO A 124 -23.99 -58.82 -1.28
CA PRO A 124 -23.36 -59.40 -2.49
C PRO A 124 -22.27 -58.44 -3.04
N ALA A 125 -21.15 -58.85 -3.67
CA ALA A 125 -20.92 -59.77 -4.81
C ALA A 125 -21.41 -59.19 -6.17
N GLU A 126 -20.73 -59.33 -7.32
CA GLU A 126 -19.46 -60.00 -7.74
C GLU A 126 -18.80 -59.14 -8.88
N ALA A 127 -17.75 -59.46 -9.66
CA ALA A 127 -16.94 -60.65 -10.01
C ALA A 127 -15.49 -60.20 -10.40
N ALA A 128 -14.40 -60.98 -10.31
CA ALA A 128 -13.87 -62.05 -11.20
C ALA A 128 -13.31 -61.58 -12.59
N ALA A 129 -12.21 -62.11 -13.17
CA ALA A 129 -11.07 -62.92 -12.67
C ALA A 129 -9.98 -63.11 -13.77
N ALA A 130 -8.81 -63.67 -13.40
CA ALA A 130 -7.89 -64.50 -14.25
C ALA A 130 -7.03 -63.77 -15.33
N THR A 131 -5.84 -64.24 -15.80
CA THR A 131 -4.96 -65.40 -15.44
C THR A 131 -3.53 -65.27 -16.03
N THR A 132 -2.57 -66.05 -15.49
CA THR A 132 -1.32 -66.59 -16.14
C THR A 132 -0.22 -65.60 -16.60
N THR A 133 1.09 -65.91 -16.65
CA THR A 133 1.85 -67.19 -16.42
C THR A 133 3.24 -66.90 -15.79
N ALA A 134 4.04 -67.93 -15.46
CA ALA A 134 5.19 -67.83 -14.55
C ALA A 134 6.58 -68.19 -15.11
N ALA A 135 7.63 -67.61 -14.48
CA ALA A 135 8.97 -68.18 -14.16
C ALA A 135 9.91 -68.57 -15.34
N PRO A 136 11.25 -68.79 -15.15
CA PRO A 136 11.92 -69.39 -13.97
C PRO A 136 13.01 -68.55 -13.25
N GLU A 137 13.45 -69.08 -12.11
CA GLU A 137 14.59 -68.68 -11.26
C GLU A 137 15.90 -69.46 -11.69
N PRO A 138 17.09 -69.43 -11.00
CA PRO A 138 17.33 -69.07 -9.60
C PRO A 138 18.58 -68.24 -9.22
N GLY A 139 18.60 -67.79 -7.95
CA GLY A 139 19.72 -68.14 -7.06
C GLY A 139 20.62 -67.03 -6.47
N ALA A 140 20.35 -66.65 -5.21
CA ALA A 140 21.39 -66.36 -4.20
C ALA A 140 20.83 -66.36 -2.75
N VAL A 141 20.90 -67.54 -2.10
CA VAL A 141 21.17 -67.88 -0.67
C VAL A 141 20.82 -66.87 0.47
N PRO A 142 20.24 -67.30 1.62
CA PRO A 142 19.24 -66.48 2.32
C PRO A 142 19.57 -66.04 3.77
N SER A 143 18.54 -65.46 4.41
CA SER A 143 18.41 -64.94 5.77
C SER A 143 18.59 -65.96 6.92
N THR A 144 18.67 -65.51 8.18
CA THR A 144 17.55 -65.44 9.18
C THR A 144 18.13 -64.91 10.53
N SER A 145 17.41 -64.42 11.55
CA SER A 145 15.97 -64.27 11.93
C SER A 145 15.86 -63.07 12.95
N GLY A 146 14.71 -62.59 13.44
CA GLY A 146 13.29 -62.80 13.11
C GLY A 146 12.35 -62.46 14.30
N GLY A 147 11.24 -61.74 14.05
CA GLY A 147 10.16 -61.41 15.03
C GLY A 147 10.42 -60.19 15.94
N GLY A 148 9.41 -59.48 16.48
CA GLY A 148 7.96 -59.55 16.21
C GLY A 148 7.09 -58.68 17.17
N ALA A 149 6.00 -58.10 16.64
CA ALA A 149 4.80 -57.56 17.32
C ALA A 149 4.89 -56.40 18.38
N ALA A 150 4.51 -55.20 17.92
CA ALA A 150 3.59 -54.19 18.51
C ALA A 150 3.52 -53.91 20.04
N ALA A 151 3.66 -52.62 20.42
CA ALA A 151 3.00 -52.03 21.60
C ALA A 151 2.83 -50.49 21.51
N ALA A 152 1.66 -50.01 21.96
CA ALA A 152 1.31 -48.71 22.58
C ALA A 152 1.77 -47.35 22.00
N ALA A 153 0.86 -46.37 22.09
CA ALA A 153 1.16 -44.94 21.91
C ALA A 153 1.66 -44.31 23.23
N GLY A 154 2.47 -43.25 23.13
CA GLY A 154 2.88 -42.40 24.26
C GLY A 154 2.72 -40.93 23.92
N ALA A 155 1.98 -40.18 24.74
CA ALA A 155 1.77 -38.75 24.54
C ALA A 155 2.94 -37.92 25.13
N PRO A 156 3.40 -36.85 24.47
CA PRO A 156 4.31 -35.90 25.08
C PRO A 156 3.58 -35.04 26.13
N ALA A 157 4.14 -34.97 27.33
CA ALA A 157 3.67 -34.09 28.40
C ALA A 157 3.97 -32.60 28.08
N PRO A 158 3.24 -31.63 28.67
CA PRO A 158 3.35 -30.23 28.25
C PRO A 158 4.70 -29.61 28.60
N SER A 159 5.43 -29.16 27.58
CA SER A 159 6.63 -28.32 27.75
C SER A 159 6.23 -26.92 28.18
N THR A 160 6.73 -26.51 29.35
CA THR A 160 6.45 -25.23 30.01
C THR A 160 6.62 -24.01 29.09
N THR A 161 5.59 -23.17 28.99
CA THR A 161 5.66 -21.89 28.30
C THR A 161 6.61 -20.94 29.00
N SER A 162 7.75 -20.66 28.35
CA SER A 162 8.60 -19.52 28.71
C SER A 162 7.85 -18.22 28.42
N THR A 163 7.42 -17.50 29.45
CA THR A 163 6.85 -16.16 29.31
C THR A 163 7.95 -15.15 28.99
N SER A 164 8.01 -14.72 27.73
CA SER A 164 8.76 -13.54 27.31
C SER A 164 8.22 -12.29 28.01
N ALA A 165 9.08 -11.30 28.27
CA ALA A 165 8.77 -10.10 29.05
C ALA A 165 7.86 -9.05 28.35
N ASP A 166 7.24 -9.43 27.24
CA ASP A 166 6.32 -8.60 26.45
C ASP A 166 4.86 -8.93 26.81
N GLY A 167 3.98 -7.93 26.75
CA GLY A 167 2.57 -8.06 27.11
C GLY A 167 1.74 -8.91 26.12
N PRO A 168 0.40 -8.96 26.28
CA PRO A 168 -0.48 -9.77 25.43
C PRO A 168 -0.59 -9.29 23.96
N PHE A 169 0.26 -8.35 23.54
CA PHE A 169 0.32 -7.74 22.21
C PHE A 169 1.75 -7.78 21.66
N ALA A 170 1.94 -8.36 20.47
CA ALA A 170 3.24 -8.42 19.81
C ALA A 170 3.15 -8.01 18.33
N LEU A 171 3.90 -6.99 17.91
CA LEU A 171 3.98 -6.58 16.50
C LEU A 171 4.59 -7.72 15.66
N VAL A 172 3.86 -8.17 14.65
CA VAL A 172 4.27 -9.26 13.73
C VAL A 172 4.93 -8.69 12.48
N ARG A 173 4.33 -7.65 11.89
CA ARG A 173 4.80 -7.02 10.65
C ARG A 173 4.18 -5.64 10.49
N SER A 174 4.93 -4.71 9.90
CA SER A 174 4.44 -3.45 9.34
C SER A 174 4.51 -3.47 7.82
N VAL A 175 3.53 -2.87 7.12
CA VAL A 175 3.57 -2.62 5.67
C VAL A 175 2.99 -1.25 5.33
N PRO A 176 3.53 -0.53 4.32
CA PRO A 176 2.81 0.58 3.71
C PRO A 176 1.49 0.10 3.10
N LEU A 177 0.41 0.89 3.23
CA LEU A 177 -0.87 0.63 2.59
C LEU A 177 -1.67 1.93 2.43
N ALA A 178 -2.20 2.19 1.23
CA ALA A 178 -2.98 3.39 0.89
C ALA A 178 -2.32 4.73 1.32
N GLY A 179 -1.00 4.85 1.15
CA GLY A 179 -0.19 6.00 1.59
C GLY A 179 0.02 6.11 3.10
N GLY A 180 -0.68 5.30 3.90
CA GLY A 180 -0.47 5.09 5.33
C GLY A 180 0.38 3.85 5.63
N ARG A 181 0.29 3.33 6.86
CA ARG A 181 0.96 2.09 7.29
C ARG A 181 0.01 1.18 8.06
N LEU A 182 -0.11 -0.06 7.61
CA LEU A 182 -0.81 -1.15 8.29
C LEU A 182 0.17 -1.95 9.16
N ASP A 183 -0.10 -2.01 10.47
CA ASP A 183 0.62 -2.82 11.42
C ASP A 183 -0.22 -4.05 11.83
N ILE A 184 0.35 -5.24 11.66
CA ILE A 184 -0.24 -6.51 12.08
C ILE A 184 0.28 -6.87 13.47
N VAL A 185 -0.60 -6.92 14.46
CA VAL A 185 -0.25 -7.14 15.87
C VAL A 185 -0.96 -8.37 16.39
N ARG A 186 -0.21 -9.37 16.85
CA ARG A 186 -0.74 -10.56 17.51
C ARG A 186 -1.30 -10.19 18.88
N TRP A 187 -2.50 -10.64 19.22
CA TRP A 187 -3.18 -10.47 20.50
C TRP A 187 -3.65 -11.83 21.04
N ARG A 188 -3.35 -12.14 22.31
CA ARG A 188 -3.78 -13.37 23.03
C ARG A 188 -3.72 -14.66 22.18
N GLY A 189 -2.53 -15.24 22.06
CA GLY A 189 -2.34 -16.45 21.24
C GLY A 189 -2.22 -16.07 19.76
N GLU A 190 -3.05 -16.65 18.89
CA GLU A 190 -2.91 -16.49 17.43
C GLU A 190 -3.80 -15.41 16.79
N ARG A 191 -4.71 -14.79 17.56
CA ARG A 191 -5.60 -13.75 17.04
C ARG A 191 -4.80 -12.50 16.65
N MET A 192 -5.25 -11.78 15.61
CA MET A 192 -4.55 -10.60 15.10
C MET A 192 -5.41 -9.34 15.21
N LEU A 193 -4.73 -8.21 15.43
CA LEU A 193 -5.21 -6.86 15.18
C LEU A 193 -4.52 -6.32 13.93
N ARG A 194 -5.24 -5.49 13.18
CA ARG A 194 -4.81 -4.91 11.91
C ARG A 194 -4.99 -3.40 11.96
N ILE A 195 -3.93 -2.71 12.35
CA ILE A 195 -3.99 -1.31 12.75
C ILE A 195 -3.43 -0.45 11.62
N TRP A 196 -4.34 0.15 10.84
CA TRP A 196 -3.98 1.08 9.78
C TRP A 196 -3.87 2.50 10.31
N THR A 197 -2.70 3.11 10.09
CA THR A 197 -2.40 4.50 10.41
C THR A 197 -2.42 5.34 9.13
N PRO A 198 -2.98 6.57 9.16
CA PRO A 198 -3.25 7.35 7.96
C PRO A 198 -1.97 7.92 7.32
N PRO A 199 -2.05 8.42 6.06
CA PRO A 199 -0.96 9.14 5.42
C PRO A 199 -0.41 10.27 6.31
N GLY A 200 0.92 10.39 6.36
CA GLY A 200 1.62 11.37 7.23
C GLY A 200 1.39 11.20 8.74
N TYR A 201 0.92 10.02 9.21
CA TYR A 201 0.79 9.73 10.64
C TYR A 201 2.11 9.91 11.39
N SER A 202 2.06 10.55 12.55
CA SER A 202 3.20 10.64 13.46
C SER A 202 2.78 10.51 14.92
N ARG A 203 3.41 9.58 15.65
CA ARG A 203 3.24 9.45 17.11
C ARG A 203 3.59 10.74 17.87
N SER A 204 4.45 11.59 17.30
CA SER A 204 4.81 12.92 17.83
C SER A 204 3.69 13.96 17.71
N ASP A 205 2.80 13.82 16.72
CA ASP A 205 1.60 14.64 16.58
C ASP A 205 0.44 14.02 17.36
N ALA A 206 0.30 12.69 17.34
CA ALA A 206 -0.68 11.94 18.14
C ALA A 206 -0.59 12.27 19.63
N ALA A 207 0.63 12.40 20.17
CA ALA A 207 0.88 12.81 21.56
C ALA A 207 0.48 14.27 21.90
N ARG A 208 0.12 15.08 20.90
CA ARG A 208 -0.36 16.47 21.05
C ARG A 208 -1.83 16.62 20.69
N GLU A 209 -2.31 15.77 19.79
CA GLU A 209 -3.60 15.86 19.12
C GLU A 209 -4.00 14.42 18.71
N PRO A 210 -4.58 13.63 19.64
CA PRO A 210 -4.86 12.22 19.42
C PRO A 210 -5.79 11.97 18.23
N TYR A 211 -5.46 10.96 17.43
CA TYR A 211 -6.20 10.66 16.21
C TYR A 211 -7.59 10.08 16.52
N PRO A 212 -8.67 10.48 15.83
CA PRO A 212 -9.91 9.71 15.82
C PRO A 212 -9.65 8.27 15.36
N VAL A 213 -10.49 7.33 15.80
CA VAL A 213 -10.29 5.89 15.57
C VAL A 213 -11.59 5.15 15.27
N MET A 214 -11.54 4.27 14.27
CA MET A 214 -12.61 3.33 13.94
C MET A 214 -12.16 1.91 14.27
N TYR A 215 -12.79 1.28 15.26
CA TYR A 215 -12.63 -0.14 15.56
C TYR A 215 -13.58 -0.96 14.69
N LEU A 216 -13.09 -2.01 14.04
CA LEU A 216 -13.89 -2.84 13.13
C LEU A 216 -13.68 -4.32 13.42
N ASN A 217 -14.78 -5.04 13.58
CA ASN A 217 -14.85 -6.50 13.60
C ASN A 217 -14.43 -7.08 12.24
N ASP A 218 -14.12 -8.38 12.21
CA ASP A 218 -13.69 -9.11 11.01
C ASP A 218 -12.45 -8.51 10.34
N GLY A 219 -11.45 -8.16 11.15
CA GLY A 219 -10.20 -7.48 10.73
C GLY A 219 -9.55 -8.07 9.48
N GLN A 220 -9.57 -9.40 9.31
CA GLN A 220 -9.02 -10.08 8.14
C GLN A 220 -9.65 -9.65 6.81
N ASN A 221 -10.95 -9.33 6.83
CA ASN A 221 -11.72 -8.93 5.64
C ASN A 221 -11.44 -7.48 5.21
N LEU A 222 -10.84 -6.65 6.07
CA LEU A 222 -10.82 -5.20 5.86
C LEU A 222 -9.77 -4.73 4.84
N PHE A 223 -8.65 -5.46 4.74
CA PHE A 223 -7.43 -4.98 4.07
C PHE A 223 -6.82 -5.95 3.03
N ASP A 224 -7.06 -7.26 3.12
CA ASP A 224 -6.50 -8.24 2.18
C ASP A 224 -7.56 -9.26 1.76
N ALA A 225 -7.88 -9.27 0.47
CA ALA A 225 -8.86 -10.15 -0.14
C ALA A 225 -8.53 -11.64 0.09
N LYS A 226 -7.25 -11.99 0.22
CA LYS A 226 -6.76 -13.36 0.43
C LYS A 226 -7.15 -13.96 1.78
N LEU A 227 -7.61 -13.13 2.70
CA LEU A 227 -7.94 -13.49 4.09
C LEU A 227 -9.43 -13.32 4.39
N SER A 228 -10.22 -12.96 3.37
CA SER A 228 -11.68 -12.77 3.43
C SER A 228 -12.47 -14.04 3.13
N LEU A 229 -13.76 -14.06 3.46
CA LEU A 229 -14.62 -15.23 3.24
C LEU A 229 -15.17 -15.30 1.80
N SER A 230 -15.26 -14.18 1.09
CA SER A 230 -15.70 -14.14 -0.32
C SER A 230 -14.57 -13.92 -1.34
N GLY A 231 -13.31 -13.88 -0.91
CA GLY A 231 -12.17 -13.56 -1.77
C GLY A 231 -12.07 -12.07 -2.17
N HIS A 232 -12.73 -11.18 -1.44
CA HIS A 232 -12.78 -9.73 -1.66
C HIS A 232 -12.59 -8.97 -0.34
N ALA A 233 -11.91 -7.82 -0.35
CA ALA A 233 -11.72 -7.00 0.85
C ALA A 233 -12.73 -5.84 0.92
N TRP A 234 -12.86 -5.24 2.10
CA TRP A 234 -13.60 -3.97 2.27
C TRP A 234 -12.85 -2.75 1.69
N HIS A 235 -11.56 -2.88 1.38
CA HIS A 235 -10.68 -1.79 0.96
C HIS A 235 -10.68 -0.60 1.93
N ALA A 236 -10.64 -0.92 3.23
CA ALA A 236 -10.88 0.05 4.30
C ALA A 236 -9.77 1.11 4.44
N ALA A 237 -8.54 0.76 4.08
CA ALA A 237 -7.41 1.69 4.04
C ALA A 237 -7.54 2.67 2.86
N GLU A 238 -7.96 2.17 1.70
CA GLU A 238 -8.15 2.93 0.47
C GLU A 238 -9.31 3.93 0.62
N ALA A 239 -10.47 3.47 1.09
CA ALA A 239 -11.64 4.31 1.36
C ALA A 239 -11.34 5.42 2.38
N ALA A 240 -10.55 5.11 3.41
CA ALA A 240 -10.09 6.09 4.39
C ALA A 240 -9.12 7.11 3.77
N ALA A 241 -8.12 6.65 3.00
CA ALA A 241 -7.14 7.51 2.35
C ALA A 241 -7.78 8.44 1.30
N GLU A 242 -8.76 7.96 0.52
CA GLU A 242 -9.53 8.79 -0.41
C GLU A 242 -10.37 9.84 0.32
N GLY A 243 -11.08 9.44 1.39
CA GLY A 243 -11.86 10.38 2.22
C GLY A 243 -11.00 11.47 2.85
N ILE A 244 -9.77 11.14 3.26
CA ILE A 244 -8.79 12.11 3.78
C ILE A 244 -8.24 13.00 2.66
N GLY A 245 -7.79 12.41 1.55
CA GLY A 245 -7.19 13.13 0.41
C GLY A 245 -8.16 14.05 -0.34
N SER A 246 -9.46 13.78 -0.25
CA SER A 246 -10.53 14.64 -0.77
C SER A 246 -11.05 15.68 0.24
N GLY A 247 -10.53 15.70 1.48
CA GLY A 247 -10.96 16.63 2.53
C GLY A 247 -12.39 16.39 3.04
N GLN A 248 -12.93 15.18 2.84
CA GLN A 248 -14.21 14.75 3.42
C GLN A 248 -14.03 14.31 4.88
N LEU A 249 -12.90 13.64 5.19
CA LEU A 249 -12.55 13.13 6.52
C LEU A 249 -11.25 13.75 7.04
N PRO A 250 -11.12 13.96 8.37
CA PRO A 250 -9.83 14.25 8.95
C PRO A 250 -9.01 12.95 9.05
N PRO A 251 -7.67 13.02 9.14
CA PRO A 251 -6.84 11.83 9.38
C PRO A 251 -7.28 11.04 10.61
N PHE A 252 -7.51 9.74 10.45
CA PHE A 252 -8.00 8.83 11.49
C PHE A 252 -7.33 7.45 11.39
N VAL A 253 -7.33 6.68 12.47
CA VAL A 253 -6.77 5.32 12.56
C VAL A 253 -7.88 4.27 12.43
N ILE A 254 -7.60 3.14 11.80
CA ILE A 254 -8.49 1.96 11.80
C ILE A 254 -7.85 0.85 12.62
N VAL A 255 -8.61 0.24 13.53
CA VAL A 255 -8.22 -0.96 14.29
C VAL A 255 -9.14 -2.11 13.89
N GLY A 256 -8.70 -2.89 12.90
CA GLY A 256 -9.34 -4.17 12.58
C GLY A 256 -9.05 -5.21 13.65
N ILE A 257 -10.06 -5.97 14.04
CA ILE A 257 -9.97 -7.05 15.04
C ILE A 257 -10.38 -8.34 14.36
N ASP A 258 -9.43 -9.24 14.09
CA ASP A 258 -9.73 -10.49 13.39
C ASP A 258 -10.71 -11.34 14.20
N HIS A 259 -11.64 -12.06 13.56
CA HIS A 259 -12.57 -12.94 14.25
C HIS A 259 -11.88 -14.23 14.78
N SER A 260 -12.43 -14.84 15.82
CA SER A 260 -11.90 -16.04 16.49
C SER A 260 -12.08 -17.36 15.69
N GLY A 261 -11.92 -17.33 14.36
CA GLY A 261 -12.12 -18.49 13.49
C GLY A 261 -13.52 -19.09 13.65
N ALA A 262 -13.59 -20.39 13.97
CA ALA A 262 -14.85 -21.13 14.16
C ALA A 262 -15.73 -20.57 15.30
N THR A 263 -15.14 -19.91 16.32
CA THR A 263 -15.89 -19.32 17.44
C THR A 263 -16.39 -17.89 17.17
N ARG A 264 -16.30 -17.37 15.94
CA ARG A 264 -16.78 -16.02 15.56
C ARG A 264 -18.21 -15.71 16.04
N SER A 265 -19.11 -16.69 15.97
CA SER A 265 -20.49 -16.55 16.43
C SER A 265 -20.62 -16.42 17.96
N TYR A 266 -19.74 -17.07 18.73
CA TYR A 266 -19.64 -16.90 20.18
C TYR A 266 -19.24 -15.45 20.52
N ASP A 267 -18.16 -14.94 19.92
CA ASP A 267 -17.65 -13.58 20.14
C ASP A 267 -18.68 -12.47 19.86
N TYR A 268 -19.55 -12.65 18.85
CA TYR A 268 -20.34 -11.55 18.28
C TYR A 268 -21.84 -11.60 18.59
N LEU A 269 -22.39 -12.73 19.05
CA LEU A 269 -23.83 -12.91 19.25
C LEU A 269 -24.21 -12.98 20.74
N PRO A 270 -25.29 -12.30 21.18
CA PRO A 270 -25.69 -12.23 22.58
C PRO A 270 -26.39 -13.47 23.14
N TYR A 271 -26.90 -14.36 22.28
CA TYR A 271 -27.69 -15.52 22.68
C TYR A 271 -27.18 -16.79 21.98
N PRO A 272 -27.49 -18.00 22.49
CA PRO A 272 -27.44 -19.23 21.71
C PRO A 272 -28.41 -19.19 20.51
N PRO A 273 -28.30 -20.13 19.55
CA PRO A 273 -29.26 -20.23 18.46
C PRO A 273 -30.65 -20.57 19.03
N GLY A 274 -31.66 -19.91 18.48
CA GLY A 274 -33.03 -20.00 18.96
C GLY A 274 -33.79 -21.23 18.44
N THR A 275 -35.06 -21.31 18.80
CA THR A 275 -35.98 -22.41 18.48
C THR A 275 -36.68 -22.25 17.12
N ALA A 276 -36.46 -21.15 16.40
CA ALA A 276 -37.12 -20.83 15.13
C ALA A 276 -36.74 -21.78 13.98
N GLY A 277 -37.45 -22.89 13.88
CA GLY A 277 -37.42 -23.77 12.72
C GLY A 277 -37.81 -23.04 11.43
N GLY A 278 -36.88 -22.97 10.48
CA GLY A 278 -37.17 -22.60 9.09
C GLY A 278 -36.23 -21.58 8.43
N ALA A 279 -35.58 -20.69 9.19
CA ALA A 279 -34.78 -19.60 8.60
C ALA A 279 -33.41 -20.07 8.06
N ARG A 280 -32.73 -20.97 8.77
CA ARG A 280 -31.45 -21.57 8.36
C ARG A 280 -31.20 -22.87 9.11
N LEU A 281 -31.02 -23.97 8.37
CA LEU A 281 -30.74 -25.31 8.95
C LEU A 281 -29.31 -25.44 9.52
N ASP A 282 -28.43 -24.45 9.32
CA ASP A 282 -27.07 -24.41 9.84
C ASP A 282 -26.92 -23.55 11.12
N ALA A 283 -27.99 -22.92 11.61
CA ALA A 283 -27.94 -22.01 12.76
C ALA A 283 -27.55 -22.71 14.08
N GLU A 284 -27.90 -23.99 14.27
CA GLU A 284 -27.55 -24.78 15.45
C GLU A 284 -26.02 -24.90 15.68
N GLN A 285 -25.22 -24.66 14.64
CA GLN A 285 -23.75 -24.77 14.67
C GLN A 285 -23.08 -23.52 15.26
N TRP A 286 -23.84 -22.50 15.68
CA TRP A 286 -23.32 -21.19 16.07
C TRP A 286 -23.60 -20.88 17.54
N PRO A 287 -22.71 -21.26 18.48
CA PRO A 287 -23.03 -21.38 19.91
C PRO A 287 -23.45 -20.08 20.61
N GLY A 288 -22.95 -18.91 20.18
CA GLY A 288 -23.36 -17.60 20.67
C GLY A 288 -23.19 -17.37 22.19
N GLY A 289 -23.72 -16.26 22.69
CA GLY A 289 -23.71 -15.92 24.13
C GLY A 289 -22.39 -15.39 24.70
N GLY A 290 -21.37 -15.15 23.87
CA GLY A 290 -20.05 -14.68 24.31
C GLY A 290 -19.79 -13.18 24.20
N VAL A 291 -20.75 -12.41 23.64
CA VAL A 291 -20.51 -11.01 23.22
C VAL A 291 -20.06 -10.08 24.35
N ASP A 292 -20.61 -10.21 25.56
CA ASP A 292 -20.22 -9.35 26.69
C ASP A 292 -18.75 -9.61 27.12
N THR A 293 -18.26 -10.85 27.00
CA THR A 293 -16.86 -11.22 27.24
C THR A 293 -15.94 -10.63 26.17
N TYR A 294 -16.33 -10.70 24.90
CA TYR A 294 -15.57 -10.09 23.80
C TYR A 294 -15.51 -8.56 23.95
N LEU A 295 -16.63 -7.91 24.22
CA LEU A 295 -16.70 -6.45 24.39
C LEU A 295 -15.94 -5.95 25.61
N ALA A 296 -15.90 -6.71 26.71
CA ALA A 296 -15.00 -6.42 27.83
C ALA A 296 -13.53 -6.45 27.40
N ALA A 297 -13.12 -7.47 26.63
CA ALA A 297 -11.74 -7.58 26.13
C ALA A 297 -11.38 -6.48 25.12
N VAL A 298 -12.32 -6.02 24.28
CA VAL A 298 -12.15 -4.83 23.43
C VAL A 298 -11.88 -3.58 24.29
N ARG A 299 -12.74 -3.34 25.30
CA ARG A 299 -12.67 -2.17 26.19
C ARG A 299 -11.41 -2.15 27.06
N ASP A 300 -11.03 -3.28 27.65
CA ASP A 300 -10.05 -3.34 28.73
C ASP A 300 -8.62 -3.65 28.23
N GLU A 301 -8.47 -4.20 27.02
CA GLU A 301 -7.17 -4.56 26.45
C GLU A 301 -6.87 -3.86 25.12
N ILE A 302 -7.75 -4.01 24.12
CA ILE A 302 -7.49 -3.54 22.75
C ILE A 302 -7.46 -2.01 22.70
N MET A 303 -8.48 -1.34 23.27
CA MET A 303 -8.54 0.12 23.28
C MET A 303 -7.36 0.75 24.04
N PRO A 304 -7.01 0.33 25.28
CA PRO A 304 -5.85 0.88 25.98
C PRO A 304 -4.51 0.54 25.31
N TYR A 305 -4.41 -0.57 24.58
CA TYR A 305 -3.24 -0.84 23.73
C TYR A 305 -3.17 0.15 22.56
N ALA A 306 -4.26 0.32 21.81
CA ALA A 306 -4.31 1.24 20.67
C ALA A 306 -4.00 2.68 21.10
N GLU A 307 -4.57 3.14 22.22
CA GLU A 307 -4.32 4.46 22.81
C GLU A 307 -2.83 4.68 23.12
N ARG A 308 -2.19 3.74 23.82
CA ARG A 308 -0.76 3.86 24.18
C ARG A 308 0.19 3.70 22.98
N ALA A 309 -0.11 2.77 22.07
CA ALA A 309 0.77 2.45 20.95
C ALA A 309 0.65 3.45 19.78
N TYR A 310 -0.57 3.89 19.48
CA TYR A 310 -0.91 4.70 18.29
C TYR A 310 -1.39 6.11 18.61
N GLY A 311 -1.62 6.46 19.88
CA GLY A 311 -2.08 7.80 20.26
C GLY A 311 -3.45 8.14 19.68
N VAL A 312 -4.37 7.17 19.70
CA VAL A 312 -5.77 7.40 19.33
C VAL A 312 -6.55 8.04 20.48
N SER A 313 -7.66 8.69 20.14
CA SER A 313 -8.45 9.47 21.08
C SER A 313 -9.22 8.62 22.09
N THR A 314 -9.23 9.08 23.34
CA THR A 314 -10.07 8.56 24.42
C THR A 314 -11.47 9.17 24.42
N VAL A 315 -11.72 10.24 23.64
CA VAL A 315 -13.00 10.95 23.62
C VAL A 315 -14.05 10.14 22.83
N PRO A 316 -15.26 9.88 23.37
CA PRO A 316 -16.25 9.02 22.71
C PRO A 316 -16.67 9.50 21.32
N SER A 317 -16.87 10.82 21.12
CA SER A 317 -17.20 11.41 19.81
C SER A 317 -16.12 11.18 18.74
N MET A 318 -14.90 10.80 19.14
CA MET A 318 -13.75 10.51 18.29
C MET A 318 -13.46 9.00 18.14
N ARG A 319 -14.30 8.14 18.72
CA ARG A 319 -14.21 6.68 18.66
C ARG A 319 -15.45 6.09 17.99
N GLY A 320 -15.24 5.30 16.94
CA GLY A 320 -16.29 4.50 16.31
C GLY A 320 -16.07 3.00 16.47
N PHE A 321 -17.14 2.21 16.38
CA PHE A 321 -17.12 0.74 16.42
C PHE A 321 -18.06 0.14 15.36
N GLY A 322 -17.74 -1.02 14.77
CA GLY A 322 -18.63 -1.61 13.77
C GLY A 322 -18.22 -2.94 13.15
N GLY A 323 -19.01 -3.37 12.17
CA GLY A 323 -18.78 -4.56 11.35
C GLY A 323 -20.01 -4.93 10.53
N SER A 324 -19.94 -6.05 9.80
CA SER A 324 -21.07 -6.59 9.03
C SER A 324 -21.66 -7.86 9.66
N SER A 325 -22.90 -8.22 9.31
CA SER A 325 -23.47 -9.53 9.67
C SER A 325 -23.54 -9.69 11.20
N PHE A 326 -22.98 -10.77 11.78
CA PHE A 326 -22.80 -10.88 13.24
C PHE A 326 -21.96 -9.73 13.82
N GLY A 327 -20.97 -9.20 13.10
CA GLY A 327 -20.20 -8.03 13.52
C GLY A 327 -21.04 -6.75 13.62
N GLY A 328 -22.13 -6.65 12.84
CA GLY A 328 -23.15 -5.60 12.95
C GLY A 328 -24.09 -5.81 14.15
N VAL A 329 -24.43 -7.06 14.47
CA VAL A 329 -25.12 -7.43 15.73
C VAL A 329 -24.24 -7.05 16.93
N CYS A 330 -22.96 -7.43 16.91
CA CYS A 330 -21.98 -7.05 17.93
C CYS A 330 -21.83 -5.53 18.07
N ALA A 331 -21.99 -4.75 17.00
CA ALA A 331 -21.97 -3.29 17.04
C ALA A 331 -23.19 -2.70 17.77
N LEU A 332 -24.38 -3.25 17.55
CA LEU A 332 -25.58 -2.90 18.32
C LEU A 332 -25.43 -3.28 19.80
N MET A 333 -24.89 -4.48 20.09
CA MET A 333 -24.57 -4.89 21.46
C MET A 333 -23.57 -3.95 22.13
N ALA A 334 -22.52 -3.53 21.41
CA ALA A 334 -21.55 -2.56 21.92
C ALA A 334 -22.20 -1.19 22.23
N ALA A 335 -23.12 -0.70 21.40
CA ALA A 335 -23.87 0.53 21.70
C ALA A 335 -24.71 0.41 22.98
N MET A 336 -25.34 -0.75 23.20
CA MET A 336 -26.20 -1.00 24.37
C MET A 336 -25.44 -1.34 25.66
N ARG A 337 -24.29 -2.02 25.56
CA ARG A 337 -23.51 -2.55 26.70
C ARG A 337 -22.37 -1.63 27.11
N LEU A 338 -21.88 -0.79 26.19
CA LEU A 338 -20.80 0.18 26.41
C LEU A 338 -21.25 1.64 26.11
N PRO A 339 -22.38 2.11 26.70
CA PRO A 339 -22.80 3.50 26.55
C PRO A 339 -21.71 4.44 27.07
N GLY A 340 -21.46 5.53 26.34
CA GLY A 340 -20.39 6.47 26.67
C GLY A 340 -18.98 6.06 26.22
N VAL A 341 -18.78 4.88 25.61
CA VAL A 341 -17.43 4.44 25.16
C VAL A 341 -17.14 4.83 23.71
N PHE A 342 -18.13 4.70 22.82
CA PHE A 342 -18.07 5.02 21.39
C PHE A 342 -19.19 6.00 21.01
N GLY A 343 -18.90 6.93 20.09
CA GLY A 343 -19.84 7.95 19.62
C GLY A 343 -20.43 7.68 18.24
N SER A 344 -19.84 6.79 17.45
CA SER A 344 -20.31 6.46 16.10
C SER A 344 -20.29 4.95 15.82
N PHE A 345 -21.33 4.42 15.16
CA PHE A 345 -21.44 2.98 14.90
C PHE A 345 -21.71 2.65 13.43
N LEU A 346 -21.02 1.62 12.92
CA LEU A 346 -21.24 1.04 11.59
C LEU A 346 -21.90 -0.34 11.71
N VAL A 347 -23.12 -0.45 11.17
CA VAL A 347 -23.98 -1.63 11.23
C VAL A 347 -24.33 -2.06 9.81
N GLU A 348 -23.46 -2.86 9.19
CA GLU A 348 -23.67 -3.40 7.84
C GLU A 348 -24.37 -4.77 7.89
N SER A 349 -25.36 -4.95 7.02
CA SER A 349 -26.16 -6.17 6.83
C SER A 349 -26.44 -6.99 8.12
N PRO A 350 -26.98 -6.39 9.20
CA PRO A 350 -27.03 -7.02 10.52
C PRO A 350 -27.94 -8.26 10.57
N SER A 351 -27.46 -9.33 11.21
CA SER A 351 -28.17 -10.62 11.33
C SER A 351 -29.29 -10.62 12.39
N LEU A 352 -30.21 -9.66 12.32
CA LEU A 352 -31.26 -9.41 13.31
C LEU A 352 -32.24 -10.58 13.53
N TRP A 353 -32.29 -11.52 12.59
CA TRP A 353 -33.09 -12.74 12.66
C TRP A 353 -32.59 -13.77 13.68
N PHE A 354 -31.32 -13.68 14.10
CA PHE A 354 -30.70 -14.71 14.93
C PHE A 354 -31.22 -14.69 16.38
N GLY A 355 -31.36 -15.87 16.98
CA GLY A 355 -31.91 -16.03 18.33
C GLY A 355 -33.37 -15.61 18.42
N ASP A 356 -34.22 -16.15 17.53
CA ASP A 356 -35.68 -15.92 17.47
C ASP A 356 -36.07 -14.42 17.41
N GLU A 357 -35.31 -13.62 16.64
CA GLU A 357 -35.45 -12.17 16.51
C GLU A 357 -35.27 -11.37 17.83
N LYS A 358 -34.85 -12.01 18.93
CA LYS A 358 -34.87 -11.48 20.30
C LYS A 358 -34.18 -10.13 20.49
N LEU A 359 -33.10 -9.84 19.73
CA LEU A 359 -32.45 -8.53 19.79
C LEU A 359 -33.40 -7.41 19.31
N LEU A 360 -34.10 -7.63 18.20
CA LEU A 360 -35.06 -6.69 17.62
C LEU A 360 -36.38 -6.64 18.40
N ARG A 361 -36.82 -7.78 18.95
CA ARG A 361 -38.14 -7.95 19.60
C ARG A 361 -38.17 -7.68 21.11
N GLU A 362 -37.07 -7.92 21.83
CA GLU A 362 -37.02 -7.80 23.29
C GLU A 362 -35.99 -6.76 23.76
N GLU A 363 -34.72 -6.90 23.39
CA GLU A 363 -33.63 -6.09 23.97
C GLU A 363 -33.60 -4.65 23.43
N LEU A 364 -33.64 -4.43 22.11
CA LEU A 364 -33.68 -3.08 21.53
C LEU A 364 -34.92 -2.27 21.99
N PRO A 365 -36.15 -2.85 22.05
CA PRO A 365 -37.31 -2.17 22.60
C PRO A 365 -37.24 -1.87 24.11
N THR A 366 -36.42 -2.59 24.88
CA THR A 366 -36.34 -2.39 26.35
C THR A 366 -35.10 -1.62 26.81
N HIS A 367 -34.12 -1.35 25.92
CA HIS A 367 -32.90 -0.64 26.27
C HIS A 367 -33.16 0.76 26.89
N PRO A 368 -32.71 1.03 28.13
CA PRO A 368 -32.96 2.28 28.84
C PRO A 368 -31.81 3.31 28.70
N GLY A 369 -30.69 2.94 28.08
CA GLY A 369 -29.47 3.74 28.03
C GLY A 369 -29.47 4.83 26.94
N PRO A 370 -28.45 5.72 26.97
CA PRO A 370 -28.27 6.75 25.96
C PRO A 370 -27.69 6.17 24.66
N TRP A 371 -28.26 6.58 23.54
CA TRP A 371 -27.79 6.16 22.22
C TRP A 371 -26.59 7.02 21.74
N PRO A 372 -25.70 6.45 20.90
CA PRO A 372 -24.49 7.13 20.43
C PRO A 372 -24.84 8.32 19.52
N ALA A 373 -23.88 9.24 19.33
CA ALA A 373 -24.11 10.42 18.50
C ALA A 373 -24.54 10.06 17.07
N ARG A 374 -23.95 9.03 16.45
CA ARG A 374 -24.26 8.58 15.08
C ARG A 374 -24.37 7.06 14.89
N VAL A 375 -25.23 6.63 13.97
CA VAL A 375 -25.30 5.25 13.45
C VAL A 375 -25.42 5.28 11.91
N PHE A 376 -24.63 4.46 11.22
CA PHE A 376 -24.82 4.13 9.81
C PHE A 376 -25.31 2.69 9.72
N LEU A 377 -26.50 2.49 9.14
CA LEU A 377 -27.18 1.22 9.03
C LEU A 377 -27.43 0.92 7.55
N ALA A 378 -26.95 -0.20 7.03
CA ALA A 378 -27.14 -0.53 5.62
C ALA A 378 -27.32 -2.03 5.35
N MET A 379 -27.93 -2.35 4.21
CA MET A 379 -28.33 -3.70 3.81
C MET A 379 -28.51 -3.74 2.28
N GLY A 380 -28.19 -4.86 1.63
CA GLY A 380 -28.55 -5.12 0.23
C GLY A 380 -29.96 -5.71 0.08
N THR A 381 -30.46 -5.85 -1.16
CA THR A 381 -31.75 -6.53 -1.41
C THR A 381 -31.61 -7.94 -2.01
N LYS A 382 -30.42 -8.54 -1.93
CA LYS A 382 -30.09 -9.91 -2.35
C LYS A 382 -29.08 -10.56 -1.39
N GLU A 383 -29.33 -10.37 -0.10
CA GLU A 383 -28.51 -10.82 1.02
C GLU A 383 -28.50 -12.36 1.14
N TYR A 384 -29.57 -13.03 0.73
CA TYR A 384 -29.69 -14.48 0.71
C TYR A 384 -29.57 -15.06 -0.71
N THR A 385 -30.42 -14.63 -1.64
CA THR A 385 -30.43 -15.13 -3.03
C THR A 385 -29.19 -14.75 -3.83
N GLY A 386 -28.49 -13.68 -3.46
CA GLY A 386 -27.31 -13.21 -4.16
C GLY A 386 -26.02 -13.97 -3.87
N ILE A 387 -25.98 -14.81 -2.83
CA ILE A 387 -24.78 -15.56 -2.42
C ILE A 387 -24.96 -17.08 -2.42
N ARG A 388 -26.19 -17.60 -2.39
CA ARG A 388 -26.47 -19.05 -2.31
C ARG A 388 -27.11 -19.59 -3.59
N LYS A 389 -26.52 -20.66 -4.14
CA LYS A 389 -27.20 -21.57 -5.08
C LYS A 389 -28.18 -22.45 -4.31
N THR A 390 -29.34 -21.92 -3.95
CA THR A 390 -30.33 -22.59 -3.09
C THR A 390 -30.97 -23.80 -3.78
N LYS A 391 -31.34 -24.81 -2.98
CA LYS A 391 -32.29 -25.87 -3.39
C LYS A 391 -33.72 -25.59 -2.93
N GLU A 392 -33.92 -24.55 -2.10
CA GLU A 392 -35.23 -23.99 -1.77
C GLU A 392 -35.95 -23.44 -3.02
N LYS A 393 -37.27 -23.25 -2.94
CA LYS A 393 -38.01 -22.57 -4.02
C LYS A 393 -37.59 -21.11 -4.08
N GLU A 394 -37.46 -20.58 -5.30
CA GLU A 394 -37.07 -19.21 -5.58
C GLU A 394 -37.95 -18.17 -4.85
N ALA A 395 -39.26 -18.45 -4.74
CA ALA A 395 -40.21 -17.61 -4.00
C ALA A 395 -39.93 -17.56 -2.48
N ASP A 396 -39.56 -18.69 -1.87
CA ASP A 396 -39.31 -18.78 -0.43
C ASP A 396 -38.00 -18.04 -0.07
N ALA A 397 -36.97 -18.18 -0.92
CA ALA A 397 -35.70 -17.48 -0.78
C ALA A 397 -35.83 -15.96 -1.01
N ALA A 398 -36.64 -15.53 -1.99
CA ALA A 398 -36.94 -14.12 -2.23
C ALA A 398 -37.78 -13.48 -1.10
N ALA A 399 -38.68 -14.24 -0.48
CA ALA A 399 -39.42 -13.80 0.69
C ALA A 399 -38.51 -13.58 1.91
N PHE A 400 -37.48 -14.43 2.09
CA PHE A 400 -36.48 -14.23 3.15
C PHE A 400 -35.62 -12.98 2.91
N ASP A 401 -35.19 -12.71 1.67
CA ASP A 401 -34.52 -11.45 1.30
C ASP A 401 -35.37 -10.22 1.63
N ALA A 402 -36.67 -10.25 1.35
CA ALA A 402 -37.58 -9.18 1.72
C ALA A 402 -37.67 -8.99 3.25
N LYS A 403 -37.72 -10.08 4.02
CA LYS A 403 -37.78 -10.02 5.50
C LYS A 403 -36.50 -9.45 6.12
N LEU A 404 -35.33 -9.70 5.53
CA LEU A 404 -34.05 -9.08 5.98
C LEU A 404 -34.05 -7.55 5.80
N VAL A 405 -34.63 -7.06 4.70
CA VAL A 405 -34.83 -5.63 4.46
C VAL A 405 -35.88 -5.07 5.42
N GLU A 406 -36.98 -5.79 5.67
CA GLU A 406 -38.02 -5.41 6.65
C GLU A 406 -37.43 -5.20 8.06
N TYR A 407 -36.69 -6.16 8.62
CA TYR A 407 -36.02 -5.99 9.92
C TYR A 407 -35.09 -4.77 9.97
N THR A 408 -34.47 -4.41 8.86
CA THR A 408 -33.56 -3.25 8.75
C THR A 408 -34.35 -1.93 8.83
N HIS A 409 -35.53 -1.89 8.23
CA HIS A 409 -36.44 -0.76 8.38
C HIS A 409 -37.03 -0.69 9.79
N GLU A 410 -37.46 -1.82 10.37
CA GLU A 410 -37.95 -1.88 11.76
C GLU A 410 -36.90 -1.39 12.78
N LEU A 411 -35.64 -1.84 12.64
CA LEU A 411 -34.53 -1.36 13.47
C LEU A 411 -34.37 0.16 13.37
N ALA A 412 -34.47 0.70 12.15
CA ALA A 412 -34.37 2.14 11.93
C ALA A 412 -35.57 2.91 12.54
N ASP A 413 -36.79 2.41 12.42
CA ASP A 413 -37.97 3.06 13.03
C ASP A 413 -37.91 3.02 14.57
N LEU A 414 -37.40 1.92 15.14
CA LEU A 414 -37.13 1.79 16.57
C LEU A 414 -36.08 2.81 17.05
N LEU A 415 -34.96 2.93 16.34
CA LEU A 415 -33.89 3.87 16.68
C LEU A 415 -34.33 5.33 16.49
N GLU A 416 -35.12 5.65 15.46
CA GLU A 416 -35.67 6.98 15.27
C GLU A 416 -36.67 7.34 16.38
N ALA A 417 -37.55 6.41 16.78
CA ALA A 417 -38.42 6.56 17.95
C ALA A 417 -37.65 6.67 19.29
N ARG A 418 -36.33 6.38 19.30
CA ARG A 418 -35.40 6.59 20.43
C ARG A 418 -34.51 7.83 20.26
N GLY A 419 -34.79 8.69 19.27
CA GLY A 419 -34.12 9.97 19.09
C GLY A 419 -32.89 9.96 18.17
N LEU A 420 -32.63 8.87 17.43
CA LEU A 420 -31.65 8.87 16.34
C LEU A 420 -32.31 9.35 15.03
N THR A 421 -32.62 10.65 14.96
CA THR A 421 -33.26 11.27 13.79
C THR A 421 -32.56 10.90 12.47
N ARG A 422 -33.32 10.39 11.48
CA ARG A 422 -32.82 10.04 10.15
C ARG A 422 -32.21 11.26 9.45
N GLY A 423 -31.19 11.03 8.63
CA GLY A 423 -30.43 12.06 7.91
C GLY A 423 -29.49 12.92 8.78
N LEU A 424 -29.73 12.98 10.10
CA LEU A 424 -28.93 13.76 11.04
C LEU A 424 -28.02 12.88 11.90
N ARG A 425 -28.61 11.99 12.71
CA ARG A 425 -27.91 11.06 13.61
C ARG A 425 -27.88 9.64 13.05
N MET A 426 -28.86 9.26 12.25
CA MET A 426 -28.89 7.96 11.59
C MET A 426 -28.94 8.10 10.07
N GLN A 427 -28.05 7.40 9.37
CA GLN A 427 -28.19 7.19 7.92
C GLN A 427 -28.58 5.73 7.68
N VAL A 428 -29.57 5.53 6.80
CA VAL A 428 -30.10 4.20 6.43
C VAL A 428 -29.97 4.04 4.92
N GLU A 429 -29.26 3.02 4.46
CA GLU A 429 -29.00 2.80 3.03
C GLU A 429 -29.35 1.35 2.63
N VAL A 430 -30.41 1.19 1.82
CA VAL A 430 -30.84 -0.12 1.30
C VAL A 430 -30.51 -0.21 -0.19
N GLU A 431 -29.53 -1.04 -0.53
CA GLU A 431 -28.91 -1.07 -1.86
C GLU A 431 -29.53 -2.15 -2.77
N LYS A 432 -30.29 -1.70 -3.78
CA LYS A 432 -31.03 -2.59 -4.69
C LYS A 432 -30.11 -3.51 -5.49
N GLY A 433 -30.19 -4.81 -5.23
CA GLY A 433 -29.45 -5.85 -5.92
C GLY A 433 -28.10 -6.22 -5.29
N ALA A 434 -27.64 -5.45 -4.29
CA ALA A 434 -26.43 -5.79 -3.53
C ALA A 434 -26.62 -7.04 -2.65
N THR A 435 -25.52 -7.70 -2.34
CA THR A 435 -25.48 -9.04 -1.73
C THR A 435 -24.72 -9.05 -0.39
N HIS A 436 -24.84 -10.11 0.40
CA HIS A 436 -24.15 -10.27 1.69
C HIS A 436 -22.66 -10.61 1.50
N THR A 437 -21.88 -9.66 0.96
CA THR A 437 -20.46 -9.84 0.60
C THR A 437 -19.61 -8.62 0.93
N GLU A 438 -18.33 -8.85 1.17
CA GLU A 438 -17.31 -7.84 1.41
C GLU A 438 -17.26 -6.77 0.30
N SER A 439 -17.46 -7.14 -0.97
CA SER A 439 -17.54 -6.19 -2.10
C SER A 439 -18.71 -5.21 -2.00
N ALA A 440 -19.87 -5.64 -1.47
CA ALA A 440 -21.02 -4.76 -1.27
C ALA A 440 -20.79 -3.81 -0.09
N TRP A 441 -20.19 -4.31 1.01
CA TRP A 441 -19.81 -3.49 2.15
C TRP A 441 -18.71 -2.47 1.76
N ALA A 442 -17.74 -2.86 0.93
CA ALA A 442 -16.73 -1.97 0.34
C ALA A 442 -17.38 -0.81 -0.45
N GLY A 443 -18.39 -1.12 -1.29
CA GLY A 443 -19.11 -0.14 -2.11
C GLY A 443 -19.89 0.91 -1.31
N ARG A 444 -20.22 0.63 -0.05
CA ARG A 444 -20.89 1.57 0.89
C ARG A 444 -19.94 2.24 1.88
N LEU A 445 -18.82 1.59 2.23
CA LEU A 445 -17.88 2.05 3.25
C LEU A 445 -17.43 3.53 3.09
N PRO A 446 -17.12 4.08 1.90
CA PRO A 446 -16.79 5.49 1.76
C PRO A 446 -17.91 6.44 2.23
N ARG A 447 -19.18 6.11 1.92
CA ARG A 447 -20.36 6.89 2.37
C ARG A 447 -20.57 6.73 3.88
N ALA A 448 -20.38 5.52 4.40
CA ALA A 448 -20.46 5.22 5.81
C ALA A 448 -19.43 5.99 6.64
N LEU A 449 -18.15 5.93 6.25
CA LEU A 449 -17.08 6.68 6.91
C LEU A 449 -17.34 8.19 6.83
N ALA A 450 -17.70 8.72 5.65
CA ALA A 450 -18.02 10.14 5.47
C ALA A 450 -19.15 10.62 6.39
N PHE A 451 -20.21 9.81 6.60
CA PHE A 451 -21.28 10.13 7.54
C PHE A 451 -20.83 10.05 9.00
N LEU A 452 -20.11 8.99 9.40
CA LEU A 452 -19.71 8.75 10.78
C LEU A 452 -18.64 9.75 11.25
N GLY A 453 -17.74 10.16 10.35
CA GLY A 453 -16.60 11.03 10.65
C GLY A 453 -16.86 12.54 10.62
N VAL A 454 -18.09 13.00 10.32
CA VAL A 454 -18.42 14.45 10.29
C VAL A 454 -18.03 15.17 11.59
N HIS A 455 -18.23 14.52 12.74
CA HIS A 455 -17.90 15.09 14.05
C HIS A 455 -16.41 15.19 14.34
N TRP A 456 -15.57 14.35 13.72
CA TRP A 456 -14.12 14.34 13.99
C TRP A 456 -13.44 15.66 13.58
N TRP A 457 -14.07 16.42 12.68
CA TRP A 457 -13.66 17.78 12.34
C TRP A 457 -13.87 18.80 13.49
N ARG A 458 -14.80 18.59 14.43
CA ARG A 458 -15.14 19.58 15.48
C ARG A 458 -13.92 19.99 16.34
N PRO A 459 -13.22 19.07 17.03
CA PRO A 459 -12.07 19.44 17.86
C PRO A 459 -10.87 19.91 17.01
N LEU A 460 -10.70 19.37 15.80
CA LEU A 460 -9.62 19.76 14.88
C LEU A 460 -9.76 21.22 14.43
N LEU A 461 -10.95 21.64 13.99
CA LEU A 461 -11.20 23.03 13.56
C LEU A 461 -11.16 24.01 14.74
N ARG A 462 -11.65 23.64 15.93
CA ARG A 462 -11.51 24.48 17.15
C ARG A 462 -10.05 24.76 17.47
N ARG A 463 -9.20 23.72 17.44
CA ARG A 463 -7.72 23.84 17.61
C ARG A 463 -7.02 24.55 16.46
N ARG A 464 -7.75 25.08 15.47
CA ARG A 464 -7.26 25.85 14.31
C ARG A 464 -8.09 27.11 14.04
N ALA A 465 -8.97 27.54 14.95
CA ALA A 465 -9.89 28.64 14.73
C ALA A 465 -9.18 29.96 14.34
N ASP A 466 -8.00 30.22 14.91
CA ASP A 466 -7.15 31.38 14.61
C ASP A 466 -6.06 31.13 13.55
N ALA A 467 -5.97 29.93 12.99
CA ALA A 467 -5.03 29.65 11.91
C ALA A 467 -5.60 30.13 10.58
N LEU A 468 -4.81 30.90 9.82
CA LEU A 468 -5.14 31.31 8.45
C LEU A 468 -5.22 30.10 7.50
N PHE A 469 -4.36 29.09 7.70
CA PHE A 469 -4.45 27.82 7.01
C PHE A 469 -3.80 26.67 7.81
N PHE A 470 -4.11 25.42 7.42
CA PHE A 470 -3.39 24.22 7.86
C PHE A 470 -3.39 23.13 6.79
N PHE A 471 -2.62 22.07 6.97
CA PHE A 471 -2.55 20.92 6.05
C PHE A 471 -3.10 19.63 6.67
N ALA A 472 -3.69 18.77 5.84
CA ALA A 472 -3.85 17.34 6.10
C ALA A 472 -3.09 16.54 5.02
N PRO A 473 -2.10 15.70 5.38
CA PRO A 473 -1.53 15.54 6.72
C PRO A 473 -0.76 16.78 7.18
N ARG A 474 -0.55 16.89 8.50
CA ARG A 474 -0.02 18.09 9.18
C ARG A 474 1.41 18.47 8.76
N LYS A 475 2.22 17.48 8.38
CA LYS A 475 3.59 17.67 7.87
C LYS A 475 3.59 17.34 6.38
N LEU A 476 4.18 18.20 5.57
CA LEU A 476 4.44 17.88 4.18
C LEU A 476 5.64 16.92 4.09
N HIS A 477 5.51 15.84 3.33
CA HIS A 477 6.61 14.96 2.91
C HIS A 477 6.69 14.97 1.39
N ALA A 478 7.86 14.71 0.84
CA ALA A 478 8.05 14.61 -0.60
C ALA A 478 7.24 13.44 -1.18
N GLY A 479 6.66 13.62 -2.37
CA GLY A 479 5.87 12.61 -3.09
C GLY A 479 4.46 12.32 -2.54
N GLN A 480 4.00 12.97 -1.47
CA GLN A 480 2.69 12.69 -0.87
C GLN A 480 1.57 13.61 -1.40
N ASN A 481 0.33 13.12 -1.39
CA ASN A 481 -0.85 13.98 -1.52
C ASN A 481 -1.16 14.72 -0.20
N ALA A 482 -1.57 15.98 -0.30
CA ALA A 482 -1.98 16.81 0.82
C ALA A 482 -3.16 17.71 0.46
N VAL A 483 -3.90 18.14 1.47
CA VAL A 483 -4.98 19.13 1.35
C VAL A 483 -4.63 20.32 2.22
N LEU A 484 -4.53 21.52 1.61
CA LEU A 484 -4.52 22.77 2.37
C LEU A 484 -5.96 23.17 2.69
N PHE A 485 -6.22 23.55 3.94
CA PHE A 485 -7.46 24.15 4.41
C PHE A 485 -7.19 25.62 4.72
N PHE A 486 -7.90 26.53 4.05
CA PHE A 486 -7.80 27.98 4.20
C PHE A 486 -8.99 28.53 5.00
N ASN A 487 -8.72 29.40 5.97
CA ASN A 487 -9.70 30.05 6.83
C ASN A 487 -9.95 31.47 6.32
N GLN A 488 -10.94 31.62 5.45
CA GLN A 488 -11.21 32.92 4.81
C GLN A 488 -11.47 34.04 5.84
N ALA A 489 -12.16 33.71 6.94
CA ALA A 489 -12.49 34.66 8.01
C ALA A 489 -11.29 35.14 8.86
N LYS A 490 -10.09 34.58 8.64
CA LYS A 490 -8.84 35.04 9.28
C LYS A 490 -7.89 35.77 8.31
N SER A 491 -8.26 35.89 7.03
CA SER A 491 -7.50 36.69 6.07
C SER A 491 -7.83 38.17 6.22
N ALA A 492 -6.82 39.00 6.51
CA ALA A 492 -6.97 40.45 6.61
C ALA A 492 -7.23 41.14 5.24
N VAL A 493 -7.16 40.39 4.13
CA VAL A 493 -7.28 40.90 2.76
C VAL A 493 -8.42 40.23 1.98
N LEU A 494 -8.69 38.95 2.25
CA LEU A 494 -9.59 38.11 1.44
C LEU A 494 -10.91 37.72 2.15
N ALA A 495 -11.13 38.18 3.39
CA ALA A 495 -12.34 37.86 4.16
C ALA A 495 -13.65 38.18 3.42
N ASP A 496 -13.75 39.37 2.83
CA ASP A 496 -14.97 39.86 2.15
C ASP A 496 -15.07 39.47 0.65
N ARG A 497 -14.24 38.54 0.17
CA ARG A 497 -14.23 38.12 -1.24
C ARG A 497 -15.25 37.00 -1.51
N PRO A 498 -15.76 36.86 -2.74
CA PRO A 498 -16.48 35.66 -3.15
C PRO A 498 -15.58 34.42 -3.00
N ALA A 499 -16.04 33.39 -2.29
CA ALA A 499 -15.23 32.20 -1.99
C ALA A 499 -14.79 31.45 -3.25
N ASP A 500 -15.60 31.50 -4.31
CA ASP A 500 -15.36 30.94 -5.64
C ASP A 500 -14.37 31.74 -6.50
N SER A 501 -14.01 32.97 -6.10
CA SER A 501 -12.93 33.73 -6.75
C SER A 501 -11.56 33.49 -6.11
N LEU A 502 -11.49 32.75 -5.00
CA LEU A 502 -10.24 32.56 -4.25
C LEU A 502 -9.36 31.43 -4.79
N HIS A 503 -8.05 31.66 -4.77
CA HIS A 503 -7.05 30.71 -5.22
C HIS A 503 -5.88 30.58 -4.25
N MET A 504 -5.32 29.38 -4.17
CA MET A 504 -3.98 29.11 -3.64
C MET A 504 -2.99 29.12 -4.80
N ASN A 505 -1.98 29.97 -4.73
CA ASN A 505 -0.86 30.04 -5.67
C ASN A 505 0.37 29.53 -4.95
N PHE A 506 1.15 28.64 -5.55
CA PHE A 506 2.25 27.95 -4.87
C PHE A 506 3.37 27.57 -5.82
N GLY A 507 4.54 27.27 -5.25
CA GLY A 507 5.68 26.67 -5.92
C GLY A 507 6.59 25.98 -4.91
N PHE A 508 7.43 25.06 -5.37
CA PHE A 508 8.36 24.33 -4.52
C PHE A 508 9.80 24.73 -4.80
N ASN A 509 10.62 24.67 -3.75
CA ASN A 509 12.04 25.05 -3.72
C ASN A 509 12.29 26.57 -3.98
N ILE A 510 13.49 27.05 -3.65
CA ILE A 510 13.83 28.48 -3.55
C ILE A 510 13.60 29.28 -4.85
N ASP A 511 13.72 28.62 -6.00
CA ASP A 511 13.74 29.20 -7.35
C ASP A 511 12.45 28.92 -8.14
N TRP A 512 11.46 28.26 -7.52
CA TRP A 512 10.20 27.84 -8.16
C TRP A 512 10.41 26.90 -9.37
N SER A 513 11.58 26.25 -9.47
CA SER A 513 11.93 25.30 -10.53
C SER A 513 11.01 24.07 -10.56
N VAL A 514 10.37 23.76 -9.44
CA VAL A 514 9.50 22.59 -9.27
C VAL A 514 8.07 23.00 -8.98
N GLY A 515 7.13 22.52 -9.80
CA GLY A 515 5.71 22.46 -9.45
C GLY A 515 5.01 23.80 -9.16
N ALA A 516 5.42 24.89 -9.82
CA ALA A 516 4.71 26.17 -9.75
C ALA A 516 3.27 26.02 -10.26
N GLY A 517 2.28 26.37 -9.43
CA GLY A 517 0.88 26.03 -9.67
C GLY A 517 -0.12 27.00 -9.04
N ARG A 518 -1.36 26.93 -9.52
CA ARG A 518 -2.52 27.68 -9.01
C ARG A 518 -3.73 26.77 -8.89
N ALA A 519 -4.18 26.52 -7.65
CA ALA A 519 -5.41 25.80 -7.36
C ALA A 519 -6.54 26.79 -7.03
N ALA A 520 -7.77 26.47 -7.42
CA ALA A 520 -8.96 27.15 -6.88
C ALA A 520 -9.24 26.65 -5.46
N LEU A 521 -9.70 27.54 -4.57
CA LEU A 521 -10.14 27.19 -3.22
C LEU A 521 -11.64 26.91 -3.25
N ALA A 522 -12.03 25.66 -2.99
CA ALA A 522 -13.44 25.25 -2.95
C ALA A 522 -13.93 25.09 -1.50
N PRO A 523 -15.24 25.21 -1.20
CA PRO A 523 -15.77 24.95 0.14
C PRO A 523 -15.36 23.55 0.66
N ALA A 524 -14.62 23.51 1.78
CA ALA A 524 -14.01 22.28 2.27
C ALA A 524 -15.06 21.20 2.59
N PRO A 525 -15.06 20.01 1.94
CA PRO A 525 -16.21 19.11 1.96
C PRO A 525 -16.69 18.68 3.36
N GLY A 526 -15.77 18.21 4.21
CA GLY A 526 -16.06 17.82 5.59
C GLY A 526 -16.52 18.99 6.48
N PRO A 527 -15.76 20.09 6.57
CA PRO A 527 -16.19 21.32 7.28
C PRO A 527 -17.50 21.93 6.76
N ALA A 528 -17.84 21.75 5.48
CA ALA A 528 -19.12 22.16 4.92
C ALA A 528 -20.26 21.19 5.29
N ALA A 529 -20.00 19.87 5.35
CA ALA A 529 -20.95 18.88 5.86
C ALA A 529 -21.29 19.13 7.34
N MET A 530 -20.30 19.42 8.17
CA MET A 530 -20.51 19.76 9.58
C MET A 530 -21.34 21.06 9.75
N ARG A 531 -21.10 22.09 8.93
CA ARG A 531 -21.91 23.32 8.93
C ARG A 531 -23.36 23.08 8.50
N ARG A 532 -23.59 22.24 7.48
CA ARG A 532 -24.96 21.79 7.11
C ARG A 532 -25.63 21.06 8.27
N GLU A 533 -24.90 20.19 8.98
CA GLU A 533 -25.43 19.47 10.14
C GLU A 533 -25.79 20.42 11.30
N ALA A 534 -24.93 21.39 11.64
CA ALA A 534 -25.22 22.39 12.68
C ALA A 534 -26.46 23.25 12.35
N ALA A 535 -26.66 23.58 11.06
CA ALA A 535 -27.88 24.24 10.61
C ALA A 535 -29.12 23.33 10.75
N MET A 536 -29.01 22.03 10.45
CA MET A 536 -30.10 21.06 10.66
C MET A 536 -30.43 20.87 12.15
N ARG A 537 -29.44 20.77 13.05
CA ARG A 537 -29.65 20.76 14.51
C ARG A 537 -30.42 21.99 14.98
N THR A 538 -29.97 23.18 14.56
CA THR A 538 -30.62 24.46 14.89
C THR A 538 -32.06 24.52 14.37
N ALA A 539 -32.34 23.97 13.18
CA ALA A 539 -33.69 23.88 12.64
C ALA A 539 -34.58 22.89 13.42
N GLN A 540 -34.04 21.72 13.79
CA GLN A 540 -34.74 20.73 14.60
C GLN A 540 -35.07 21.29 16.00
N ALA A 541 -34.10 21.87 16.70
CA ALA A 541 -34.31 22.46 18.03
C ALA A 541 -35.38 23.57 18.01
N ARG A 542 -35.42 24.40 16.96
CA ARG A 542 -36.49 25.40 16.74
C ARG A 542 -37.85 24.76 16.48
N ALA A 543 -37.91 23.67 15.72
CA ALA A 543 -39.15 22.93 15.47
C ALA A 543 -39.69 22.26 16.75
N GLU A 544 -38.80 21.64 17.54
CA GLU A 544 -39.13 21.05 18.84
C GLU A 544 -39.60 22.10 19.85
N GLN A 545 -38.91 23.25 19.92
CA GLN A 545 -39.33 24.39 20.73
C GLN A 545 -40.71 24.92 20.29
N ALA A 546 -40.98 25.00 18.99
CA ALA A 546 -42.29 25.39 18.47
C ALA A 546 -43.38 24.36 18.81
N VAL A 547 -43.09 23.06 18.77
CA VAL A 547 -44.02 21.99 19.20
C VAL A 547 -44.28 22.07 20.71
N LEU A 548 -43.26 22.36 21.53
CA LEU A 548 -43.41 22.56 22.97
C LEU A 548 -44.24 23.82 23.27
N GLN A 549 -44.01 24.93 22.56
CA GLN A 549 -44.82 26.15 22.67
C GLN A 549 -46.26 25.92 22.22
N ALA A 550 -46.50 25.13 21.16
CA ALA A 550 -47.84 24.77 20.70
C ALA A 550 -48.57 23.90 21.74
N LYS A 551 -47.91 22.89 22.31
CA LYS A 551 -48.45 22.06 23.41
C LYS A 551 -48.74 22.88 24.67
N ALA A 552 -47.83 23.78 25.07
CA ALA A 552 -48.03 24.69 26.18
C ALA A 552 -49.20 25.67 25.92
N SER A 553 -49.35 26.17 24.69
CA SER A 553 -50.47 27.02 24.30
C SER A 553 -51.80 26.27 24.30
N GLN A 554 -51.84 25.02 23.82
CA GLN A 554 -53.02 24.16 23.92
C GLN A 554 -53.39 23.83 25.37
N ALA A 555 -52.40 23.51 26.22
CA ALA A 555 -52.62 23.28 27.64
C ALA A 555 -53.14 24.55 28.35
N THR A 556 -52.61 25.72 28.00
CA THR A 556 -53.06 27.01 28.54
C THR A 556 -54.47 27.35 28.05
N ALA A 557 -54.80 27.08 26.79
CA ALA A 557 -56.15 27.26 26.24
C ALA A 557 -57.16 26.29 26.88
N ALA A 558 -56.77 25.03 27.13
CA ALA A 558 -57.60 24.06 27.84
C ALA A 558 -57.82 24.46 29.31
N ALA A 559 -56.78 24.94 29.99
CA ALA A 559 -56.88 25.47 31.35
C ALA A 559 -57.75 26.74 31.41
N ALA A 560 -57.66 27.64 30.43
CA ALA A 560 -58.51 28.82 30.32
C ALA A 560 -59.97 28.45 30.03
N ALA A 561 -60.23 27.44 29.19
CA ALA A 561 -61.58 26.91 28.95
C ALA A 561 -62.17 26.26 30.22
N ALA A 562 -61.36 25.50 30.97
CA ALA A 562 -61.76 24.94 32.27
C ALA A 562 -62.04 26.03 33.31
N ALA A 563 -61.23 27.09 33.37
CA ALA A 563 -61.45 28.23 34.25
C ALA A 563 -62.71 29.03 33.87
N ALA A 564 -62.99 29.20 32.58
CA ALA A 564 -64.23 29.82 32.09
C ALA A 564 -65.48 28.99 32.44
N ALA A 565 -65.36 27.66 32.49
CA ALA A 565 -66.42 26.76 32.96
C ALA A 565 -66.60 26.75 34.49
N ALA A 566 -65.64 27.28 35.26
CA ALA A 566 -65.64 27.25 36.73
C ALA A 566 -66.35 28.45 37.40
N ALA A 567 -67.13 29.24 36.65
CA ALA A 567 -67.81 30.44 37.13
C ALA A 567 -69.07 30.16 37.97
N ALA A 568 -68.93 29.41 39.08
CA ALA A 568 -69.99 29.12 40.05
C ALA A 568 -69.41 29.08 41.50
N PRO A 569 -70.20 29.40 42.55
CA PRO A 569 -69.69 29.55 43.91
C PRO A 569 -69.33 28.20 44.59
N PRO A 570 -68.40 28.20 45.57
CA PRO A 570 -67.66 27.01 45.99
C PRO A 570 -68.27 26.22 47.17
N ALA A 571 -67.81 24.98 47.32
CA ALA A 571 -67.87 24.17 48.55
C ALA A 571 -66.48 23.56 48.85
N PRO A 572 -66.10 23.33 50.13
CA PRO A 572 -64.70 23.15 50.50
C PRO A 572 -64.17 21.71 50.51
N LEU A 573 -62.92 21.59 50.02
CA LEU A 573 -61.81 20.71 50.41
C LEU A 573 -62.06 19.40 51.19
N ALA A 574 -61.42 18.34 50.68
CA ALA A 574 -60.70 17.36 51.49
C ALA A 574 -59.32 17.09 50.84
N GLU A 575 -58.23 17.14 51.60
CA GLU A 575 -56.87 16.90 51.10
C GLU A 575 -56.48 15.41 51.15
N ALA A 576 -55.88 14.88 50.08
CA ALA A 576 -54.99 13.72 50.14
C ALA A 576 -54.08 13.62 48.89
N ALA A 577 -52.82 13.21 49.11
CA ALA A 577 -51.91 12.63 48.12
C ALA A 577 -51.66 13.41 46.80
N LEU A 578 -50.85 14.48 46.88
CA LEU A 578 -50.23 15.11 45.71
C LEU A 578 -48.70 14.85 45.70
N THR A 579 -48.28 13.70 45.17
CA THR A 579 -46.86 13.37 44.91
C THR A 579 -46.71 12.40 43.75
N GLN A 580 -45.65 12.59 42.95
CA GLN A 580 -45.24 11.71 41.84
C GLN A 580 -46.26 11.47 40.73
N ALA A 581 -46.81 12.56 40.17
CA ALA A 581 -47.01 12.58 38.72
C ALA A 581 -45.63 12.42 38.04
N ALA A 582 -45.55 11.59 37.00
CA ALA A 582 -44.27 11.30 36.34
C ALA A 582 -43.70 12.55 35.65
N THR A 583 -42.52 13.00 36.09
CA THR A 583 -41.72 13.99 35.37
C THR A 583 -41.41 13.46 33.96
N PRO A 584 -41.46 14.29 32.89
CA PRO A 584 -40.94 13.93 31.57
C PRO A 584 -39.41 13.77 31.56
N GLY A 585 -38.91 12.71 32.20
CA GLY A 585 -37.50 12.36 32.29
C GLY A 585 -37.01 11.74 31.00
N GLY A 586 -36.54 12.59 30.08
CA GLY A 586 -36.05 12.17 28.76
C GLY A 586 -35.29 13.27 28.02
N LYS A 587 -34.67 14.21 28.76
CA LYS A 587 -33.75 15.18 28.17
C LYS A 587 -32.41 14.49 27.90
N ASP A 588 -31.93 14.62 26.67
CA ASP A 588 -30.51 14.52 26.32
C ASP A 588 -29.79 13.23 26.75
N ASN A 589 -30.47 12.08 26.62
CA ASN A 589 -29.87 10.74 26.66
C ASN A 589 -28.99 10.49 25.40
N ILE A 590 -27.93 11.29 25.25
CA ILE A 590 -27.02 11.30 24.10
C ILE A 590 -25.58 11.18 24.61
N VAL A 591 -24.78 10.32 23.98
CA VAL A 591 -23.33 10.32 24.18
C VAL A 591 -22.72 11.51 23.42
N GLY A 592 -22.70 12.68 24.08
CA GLY A 592 -22.11 13.92 23.59
C GLY A 592 -21.90 14.89 24.75
N ASP A 593 -20.81 15.64 24.73
CA ASP A 593 -20.42 16.51 25.83
C ASP A 593 -21.17 17.86 25.74
N PRO A 594 -21.95 18.29 26.74
CA PRO A 594 -22.69 19.55 26.68
C PRO A 594 -21.77 20.78 26.52
N GLU A 595 -20.60 20.75 27.15
CA GLU A 595 -19.60 21.82 27.05
C GLU A 595 -19.01 21.92 25.63
N GLU A 596 -19.15 20.89 24.79
CA GLU A 596 -18.75 20.99 23.39
C GLU A 596 -19.72 21.82 22.53
N GLU A 597 -20.96 22.11 22.91
CA GLU A 597 -21.88 22.83 22.00
C GLU A 597 -21.76 24.36 22.12
N GLU A 598 -21.61 24.94 23.32
CA GLU A 598 -21.56 26.40 23.52
C GLU A 598 -20.30 27.08 22.94
N GLY A 599 -19.14 26.42 23.01
CA GLY A 599 -17.86 26.98 22.54
C GLY A 599 -17.67 27.04 21.01
N PHE A 600 -18.70 26.76 20.21
CA PHE A 600 -18.54 26.51 18.77
C PHE A 600 -18.72 27.73 17.86
N ASP A 601 -19.56 28.70 18.23
CA ASP A 601 -20.07 29.73 17.29
C ASP A 601 -18.98 30.59 16.63
N ALA A 602 -17.85 30.81 17.30
CA ALA A 602 -16.71 31.58 16.75
C ALA A 602 -15.85 30.79 15.74
N ALA A 603 -15.91 29.44 15.75
CA ALA A 603 -15.08 28.58 14.89
C ALA A 603 -15.91 27.82 13.84
N GLY A 604 -17.17 27.53 14.13
CA GLY A 604 -18.12 26.86 13.25
C GLY A 604 -18.74 27.76 12.18
N SER A 605 -18.73 29.07 12.38
CA SER A 605 -19.20 30.07 11.42
C SER A 605 -18.19 30.35 10.29
N ALA A 606 -16.91 30.10 10.51
CA ALA A 606 -15.83 30.42 9.58
C ALA A 606 -15.93 29.68 8.24
N ILE A 607 -15.68 30.40 7.13
CA ILE A 607 -15.61 29.81 5.79
C ILE A 607 -14.26 29.14 5.59
N TRP A 608 -14.21 27.87 5.98
CA TRP A 608 -13.15 26.94 5.60
C TRP A 608 -13.30 26.53 4.13
N LEU A 609 -12.28 26.85 3.34
CA LEU A 609 -12.07 26.40 1.96
C LEU A 609 -10.93 25.38 1.93
N ALA A 610 -10.81 24.60 0.86
CA ALA A 610 -9.78 23.60 0.66
C ALA A 610 -9.22 23.60 -0.77
N ALA A 611 -7.95 23.23 -0.90
CA ALA A 611 -7.28 22.91 -2.15
C ALA A 611 -6.44 21.62 -1.97
N PRO A 612 -6.77 20.51 -2.67
CA PRO A 612 -5.90 19.34 -2.75
C PRO A 612 -4.72 19.63 -3.68
N PHE A 613 -3.55 19.09 -3.35
CA PHE A 613 -2.34 19.17 -4.16
C PHE A 613 -1.40 17.98 -3.87
N THR A 614 -0.51 17.67 -4.80
CA THR A 614 0.57 16.69 -4.59
C THR A 614 1.86 17.44 -4.29
N VAL A 615 2.62 16.98 -3.29
CA VAL A 615 3.97 17.45 -3.01
C VAL A 615 4.92 16.69 -3.93
N PRO A 616 5.77 17.36 -4.74
CA PRO A 616 6.77 16.69 -5.59
C PRO A 616 7.74 15.81 -4.79
N ALA A 617 8.37 14.83 -5.44
CA ALA A 617 9.35 13.92 -4.81
C ALA A 617 10.70 14.60 -4.52
N GLU A 618 10.95 15.71 -5.20
CA GLU A 618 12.14 16.55 -5.19
C GLU A 618 11.95 17.87 -4.41
N ALA A 619 10.77 18.06 -3.80
CA ALA A 619 10.45 19.25 -3.01
C ALA A 619 10.99 19.14 -1.58
N TYR A 620 11.84 20.09 -1.16
CA TYR A 620 12.29 20.24 0.23
C TYR A 620 11.59 21.41 0.95
N GLU A 621 10.91 22.29 0.22
CA GLU A 621 10.09 23.38 0.75
C GLU A 621 9.02 23.84 -0.24
N MET A 622 8.00 24.52 0.28
CA MET A 622 6.87 25.07 -0.44
C MET A 622 6.70 26.55 -0.06
N HIS A 623 6.53 27.40 -1.07
CA HIS A 623 6.17 28.81 -0.96
C HIS A 623 4.74 28.98 -1.48
N LEU A 624 3.87 29.69 -0.75
CA LEU A 624 2.47 29.88 -1.17
C LEU A 624 1.88 31.25 -0.80
N ALA A 625 0.87 31.69 -1.55
CA ALA A 625 0.11 32.92 -1.34
C ALA A 625 -1.33 32.79 -1.87
N PHE A 626 -2.27 33.49 -1.25
CA PHE A 626 -3.68 33.45 -1.63
C PHE A 626 -4.09 34.70 -2.42
N SER A 627 -4.99 34.58 -3.39
CA SER A 627 -5.47 35.73 -4.20
C SER A 627 -6.89 35.59 -4.74
N ASP A 628 -7.51 36.71 -5.12
CA ASP A 628 -8.95 36.83 -5.46
C ASP A 628 -9.32 36.68 -6.95
N GLY A 629 -8.41 36.17 -7.79
CA GLY A 629 -8.70 35.76 -9.17
C GLY A 629 -7.60 36.08 -10.18
N PRO A 630 -7.81 35.83 -11.48
CA PRO A 630 -7.17 36.58 -12.55
C PRO A 630 -7.75 38.00 -12.63
N PRO A 631 -7.00 39.02 -13.08
CA PRO A 631 -7.45 40.41 -13.07
C PRO A 631 -8.71 40.62 -13.92
N HIS A 632 -9.82 40.98 -13.27
CA HIS A 632 -11.08 41.25 -13.94
C HIS A 632 -11.05 42.66 -14.56
N SER A 633 -10.72 42.71 -15.86
CA SER A 633 -10.80 43.91 -16.71
C SER A 633 -10.32 45.22 -16.05
N GLY A 634 -9.10 45.21 -15.53
CA GLY A 634 -8.44 46.40 -14.94
C GLY A 634 -8.51 46.53 -13.42
N SER A 635 -9.13 45.58 -12.70
CA SER A 635 -8.98 45.50 -11.25
C SER A 635 -7.60 45.00 -10.83
N GLN A 636 -7.08 45.54 -9.72
CA GLN A 636 -5.85 45.05 -9.08
C GLN A 636 -6.16 43.78 -8.28
N VAL A 637 -5.49 42.67 -8.60
CA VAL A 637 -5.60 41.40 -7.85
C VAL A 637 -5.10 41.62 -6.42
N LEU A 638 -5.91 41.23 -5.45
CA LEU A 638 -5.55 41.26 -4.03
C LEU A 638 -4.80 39.98 -3.65
N TRP A 639 -3.82 40.13 -2.75
CA TRP A 639 -2.96 39.04 -2.29
C TRP A 639 -2.93 39.01 -0.77
N ASP A 640 -3.20 37.84 -0.18
CA ASP A 640 -2.77 37.53 1.18
C ASP A 640 -1.46 36.74 1.10
N ASN A 641 -0.38 37.44 1.40
CA ASN A 641 0.99 36.94 1.38
C ASN A 641 1.79 37.54 2.56
N ASN A 642 1.33 37.37 3.79
CA ASN A 642 2.08 37.71 5.02
C ASN A 642 2.76 39.10 4.98
N ALA A 643 2.00 40.13 4.60
CA ALA A 643 2.47 41.50 4.42
C ALA A 643 3.60 41.71 3.37
N GLY A 644 3.59 40.94 2.27
CA GLY A 644 4.49 41.11 1.13
C GLY A 644 5.58 40.05 0.99
N SER A 645 5.41 38.87 1.59
CA SER A 645 6.31 37.71 1.47
C SER A 645 5.54 36.40 1.53
N ASN A 646 5.79 35.49 0.61
CA ASN A 646 5.03 34.23 0.53
C ASN A 646 5.13 33.40 1.84
N PHE A 647 4.05 32.71 2.18
CA PHE A 647 4.03 31.80 3.33
C PHE A 647 4.96 30.61 3.05
N TYR A 648 5.81 30.29 4.02
CA TYR A 648 6.87 29.29 3.91
C TYR A 648 6.54 28.02 4.69
N VAL A 649 6.69 26.85 4.03
CA VAL A 649 6.42 25.54 4.62
C VAL A 649 7.55 24.57 4.25
N ARG A 650 8.17 23.93 5.25
CA ARG A 650 9.19 22.89 5.00
C ARG A 650 8.53 21.57 4.58
N VAL A 651 9.10 20.93 3.57
CA VAL A 651 8.78 19.55 3.19
C VAL A 651 9.83 18.63 3.81
N LYS A 652 9.37 17.56 4.46
CA LYS A 652 10.25 16.55 5.06
C LYS A 652 10.69 15.55 3.99
N MET A 653 11.94 15.70 3.56
CA MET A 653 12.71 14.62 2.94
C MET A 653 13.06 13.55 4.00
N ASP A 654 12.77 12.28 3.73
CA ASP A 654 13.24 11.15 4.55
C ASP A 654 14.66 10.72 4.12
N MET A 655 15.62 11.63 4.27
CA MET A 655 17.02 11.39 3.94
C MET A 655 17.66 10.38 4.90
N THR A 656 18.19 9.30 4.32
CA THR A 656 19.07 8.33 4.98
C THR A 656 20.34 8.98 5.54
N ALA A 657 21.02 8.26 6.44
CA ALA A 657 22.35 8.68 6.93
C ALA A 657 23.39 8.77 5.80
N ALA A 658 23.24 7.97 4.74
CA ALA A 658 24.05 8.09 3.53
C ALA A 658 23.79 9.42 2.82
N GLN A 659 22.54 9.73 2.47
CA GLN A 659 22.16 10.98 1.76
C GLN A 659 22.58 12.26 2.50
N LYS A 660 22.62 12.25 3.85
CA LYS A 660 23.13 13.39 4.65
C LYS A 660 24.63 13.63 4.50
N SER A 661 25.40 12.60 4.13
CA SER A 661 26.82 12.71 3.75
C SER A 661 26.97 12.99 2.25
N HIS A 662 26.12 12.35 1.44
CA HIS A 662 26.19 12.33 -0.01
C HIS A 662 26.09 13.73 -0.63
N ASN A 663 25.14 14.57 -0.19
CA ASN A 663 24.86 15.88 -0.82
C ASN A 663 26.03 16.89 -0.82
N VAL A 664 27.17 16.60 -0.17
CA VAL A 664 28.39 17.42 -0.25
C VAL A 664 29.51 16.74 -1.05
N GLU A 665 29.65 15.41 -0.99
CA GLU A 665 30.67 14.68 -1.75
C GLU A 665 30.21 14.29 -3.17
N GLN A 666 28.95 13.92 -3.35
CA GLN A 666 28.33 13.55 -4.64
C GLN A 666 28.37 14.72 -5.64
N ALA A 667 28.06 15.94 -5.16
CA ALA A 667 28.19 17.19 -5.92
C ALA A 667 29.64 17.53 -6.33
N MET A 668 30.64 16.83 -5.78
CA MET A 668 32.05 16.93 -6.17
C MET A 668 32.56 15.70 -6.96
N GLN A 669 31.74 14.67 -7.15
CA GLN A 669 32.13 13.38 -7.72
C GLN A 669 31.38 13.00 -9.01
N GLU A 670 30.16 13.49 -9.25
CA GLU A 670 29.33 13.12 -10.42
C GLU A 670 29.75 13.80 -11.74
N ALA A 671 31.03 13.67 -12.08
CA ALA A 671 31.49 13.68 -13.46
C ALA A 671 31.20 12.29 -14.08
N PRO A 672 30.56 12.20 -15.26
CA PRO A 672 30.08 10.91 -15.78
C PRO A 672 31.23 10.02 -16.29
N ALA A 673 31.17 8.73 -15.97
CA ALA A 673 32.23 7.77 -16.32
C ALA A 673 31.74 6.32 -16.49
N TRP A 674 31.18 5.98 -17.66
CA TRP A 674 31.27 4.59 -18.13
C TRP A 674 32.68 4.38 -18.71
N GLY A 675 33.47 3.46 -18.14
CA GLY A 675 34.84 3.19 -18.59
C GLY A 675 35.85 4.32 -18.34
N ASP A 676 35.68 5.06 -17.23
CA ASP A 676 36.56 6.13 -16.73
C ASP A 676 37.10 7.10 -17.80
N VAL A 677 36.28 8.09 -18.17
CA VAL A 677 36.68 9.20 -19.06
C VAL A 677 37.88 9.95 -18.47
N GLN A 678 38.09 9.91 -17.15
CA GLN A 678 39.30 10.43 -16.48
C GLN A 678 40.56 9.68 -16.95
N ALA A 679 40.54 8.35 -17.00
CA ALA A 679 41.65 7.54 -17.51
C ALA A 679 41.87 7.74 -19.02
N ILE A 680 40.82 7.90 -19.82
CA ILE A 680 40.96 8.26 -21.25
C ILE A 680 41.62 9.64 -21.36
N ALA A 681 41.12 10.65 -20.64
CA ALA A 681 41.66 12.02 -20.64
C ALA A 681 43.12 12.08 -20.14
N HIS A 682 43.49 11.26 -19.15
CA HIS A 682 44.86 11.12 -18.64
C HIS A 682 45.78 10.46 -19.68
N LYS A 683 45.36 9.31 -20.24
CA LYS A 683 46.05 8.61 -21.36
C LYS A 683 46.19 9.49 -22.60
N ARG A 684 45.21 10.36 -22.85
CA ARG A 684 45.16 11.34 -23.95
C ARG A 684 45.72 12.72 -23.57
N GLY A 685 46.36 12.91 -22.42
CA GLY A 685 46.90 14.21 -21.99
C GLY A 685 47.92 14.85 -22.95
N GLY A 686 48.63 14.03 -23.72
CA GLY A 686 49.51 14.48 -24.81
C GLY A 686 48.79 14.88 -26.12
N SER A 687 47.50 14.53 -26.26
CA SER A 687 46.68 14.77 -27.46
C SER A 687 45.98 16.13 -27.41
N MET A 688 45.65 16.66 -28.58
CA MET A 688 44.88 17.90 -28.74
C MET A 688 43.39 17.69 -28.46
N TYR A 689 42.85 16.53 -28.84
CA TYR A 689 41.45 16.16 -28.71
C TYR A 689 41.29 14.64 -28.56
N PHE A 690 40.10 14.21 -28.14
CA PHE A 690 39.62 12.82 -28.26
C PHE A 690 38.08 12.82 -28.36
N THR A 691 37.48 11.69 -28.72
CA THR A 691 36.02 11.52 -28.72
C THR A 691 35.58 10.39 -27.80
N THR A 692 34.33 10.44 -27.35
CA THR A 692 33.64 9.28 -26.78
C THR A 692 32.41 8.99 -27.64
N PRO A 693 32.32 7.81 -28.31
CA PRO A 693 33.31 6.73 -28.37
C PRO A 693 34.66 7.14 -29.01
N GLU A 694 35.77 6.43 -28.68
CA GLU A 694 37.12 6.72 -29.22
C GLU A 694 37.23 6.52 -30.77
N VAL A 695 36.21 5.93 -31.39
CA VAL A 695 36.04 5.86 -32.86
C VAL A 695 34.60 6.24 -33.18
N LEU A 696 34.41 7.26 -34.02
CA LEU A 696 33.09 7.70 -34.46
C LEU A 696 32.40 6.62 -35.31
N VAL A 697 31.07 6.52 -35.20
CA VAL A 697 30.25 5.57 -35.98
C VAL A 697 29.16 6.36 -36.70
N ALA A 698 28.95 6.05 -37.98
CA ALA A 698 27.95 6.74 -38.80
C ALA A 698 26.54 6.47 -38.27
N GLY A 699 25.75 7.53 -38.06
CA GLY A 699 24.41 7.47 -37.47
C GLY A 699 24.36 7.46 -35.93
N ALA A 700 25.49 7.61 -35.23
CA ALA A 700 25.55 7.59 -33.77
C ALA A 700 25.86 8.97 -33.15
N PRO A 701 25.42 9.26 -31.90
CA PRO A 701 25.89 10.41 -31.14
C PRO A 701 27.34 10.20 -30.67
N ALA A 702 28.07 11.31 -30.49
CA ALA A 702 29.41 11.33 -29.92
C ALA A 702 29.67 12.63 -29.14
N VAL A 703 30.67 12.63 -28.26
CA VAL A 703 31.17 13.84 -27.60
C VAL A 703 32.60 14.09 -28.06
N LEU A 704 32.92 15.33 -28.44
CA LEU A 704 34.27 15.80 -28.76
C LEU A 704 34.85 16.53 -27.55
N TYR A 705 36.02 16.09 -27.09
CA TYR A 705 36.80 16.73 -26.03
C TYR A 705 38.04 17.39 -26.64
N VAL A 706 38.35 18.60 -26.21
CA VAL A 706 39.41 19.47 -26.72
C VAL A 706 40.23 20.01 -25.55
N ASN A 707 41.55 19.89 -25.60
CA ASN A 707 42.44 20.45 -24.59
C ASN A 707 42.72 21.92 -24.90
N ARG A 708 42.09 22.84 -24.16
CA ARG A 708 42.20 24.29 -24.38
C ARG A 708 43.63 24.79 -24.26
N CYS A 709 44.43 24.26 -23.33
CA CYS A 709 45.86 24.61 -23.17
C CYS A 709 46.71 24.30 -24.41
N ARG A 710 46.27 23.40 -25.29
CA ARG A 710 46.98 23.05 -26.54
C ARG A 710 46.48 23.83 -27.77
N THR A 711 45.42 24.64 -27.64
CA THR A 711 44.93 25.50 -28.73
C THR A 711 45.90 26.64 -29.04
N ARG A 712 46.09 26.95 -30.32
CA ARG A 712 46.89 28.08 -30.80
C ARG A 712 46.05 29.35 -30.77
N GLY A 713 46.53 30.37 -30.05
CA GLY A 713 45.87 31.68 -29.94
C GLY A 713 44.58 31.71 -29.09
N LEU A 714 43.94 30.57 -28.84
CA LEU A 714 42.65 30.46 -28.14
C LEU A 714 42.77 30.00 -26.67
N ALA A 715 43.97 29.65 -26.18
CA ALA A 715 44.15 28.97 -24.89
C ALA A 715 43.69 29.78 -23.67
N SER A 716 43.71 31.11 -23.74
CA SER A 716 43.21 32.03 -22.71
C SER A 716 41.77 32.48 -22.94
N ASN A 717 41.14 32.11 -24.05
CA ASN A 717 39.81 32.60 -24.41
C ASN A 717 38.71 31.87 -23.61
N PRO A 718 37.71 32.59 -23.05
CA PRO A 718 36.57 31.98 -22.38
C PRO A 718 35.42 31.58 -23.32
N ASN A 719 35.36 32.13 -24.54
CA ASN A 719 34.33 31.85 -25.55
C ASN A 719 34.85 30.85 -26.59
N LEU A 720 35.40 29.71 -26.16
CA LEU A 720 35.92 28.71 -27.08
C LEU A 720 34.78 27.99 -27.82
N ARG A 721 34.87 27.93 -29.16
CA ARG A 721 33.91 27.28 -30.04
C ARG A 721 34.60 26.30 -30.99
N VAL A 722 33.84 25.33 -31.47
CA VAL A 722 34.21 24.44 -32.56
C VAL A 722 33.27 24.67 -33.75
N LEU A 723 33.85 24.90 -34.93
CA LEU A 723 33.16 24.82 -36.20
C LEU A 723 33.48 23.45 -36.80
N PHE A 724 32.46 22.68 -37.20
CA PHE A 724 32.66 21.34 -37.74
C PHE A 724 31.66 20.99 -38.86
N GLY A 725 32.00 19.99 -39.67
CA GLY A 725 31.18 19.45 -40.73
C GLY A 725 31.65 18.04 -41.11
N PHE A 726 30.79 17.27 -41.78
CA PHE A 726 31.10 15.89 -42.15
C PHE A 726 31.38 15.75 -43.65
N ASN A 727 32.05 14.67 -44.04
CA ASN A 727 32.41 14.36 -45.42
C ASN A 727 33.24 15.47 -46.04
N SER A 728 34.34 15.85 -45.36
CA SER A 728 35.23 16.95 -45.74
C SER A 728 34.47 18.26 -46.01
N TRP A 729 33.54 18.59 -45.10
CA TRP A 729 32.62 19.74 -45.13
C TRP A 729 31.52 19.73 -46.22
N SER A 730 31.40 18.69 -47.04
CA SER A 730 30.38 18.63 -48.10
C SER A 730 28.94 18.59 -47.57
N THR A 731 28.74 18.20 -46.30
CA THR A 731 27.43 18.23 -45.61
C THR A 731 27.08 19.60 -45.00
N GLY A 732 27.92 20.63 -45.20
CA GLY A 732 27.80 21.94 -44.56
C GLY A 732 28.64 22.05 -43.29
N SER A 733 28.39 23.11 -42.51
CA SER A 733 29.11 23.39 -41.26
C SER A 733 28.16 23.83 -40.14
N GLN A 734 28.52 23.48 -38.90
CA GLN A 734 27.80 23.84 -37.67
C GLN A 734 28.81 24.39 -36.65
N GLU A 735 28.44 25.44 -35.92
CA GLU A 735 29.26 26.04 -34.87
C GLU A 735 28.64 25.76 -33.50
N MET A 736 29.45 25.29 -32.55
CA MET A 736 29.00 24.99 -31.18
C MET A 736 30.00 25.50 -30.15
N HIS A 737 29.47 25.97 -29.01
CA HIS A 737 30.29 26.34 -27.85
C HIS A 737 30.86 25.10 -27.16
N LEU A 738 32.18 25.08 -26.94
CA LEU A 738 32.81 24.12 -26.05
C LEU A 738 32.62 24.59 -24.60
N ARG A 739 32.39 23.66 -23.67
CA ARG A 739 32.16 23.93 -22.24
C ARG A 739 33.30 23.35 -21.38
N PRO A 740 33.72 24.00 -20.28
CA PRO A 740 34.71 23.43 -19.37
C PRO A 740 34.24 22.10 -18.78
N THR A 741 35.13 21.11 -18.67
CA THR A 741 34.82 19.82 -18.03
C THR A 741 35.43 19.68 -16.64
N SER A 742 34.92 18.74 -15.86
CA SER A 742 35.46 18.26 -14.58
C SER A 742 36.62 17.26 -14.74
N LEU A 743 37.08 16.99 -15.96
CA LEU A 743 38.15 16.04 -16.22
C LEU A 743 39.51 16.51 -15.68
N TRP A 744 40.43 15.56 -15.47
CA TRP A 744 41.76 15.74 -14.91
C TRP A 744 42.47 16.94 -15.53
N ARG A 745 42.99 17.83 -14.69
CA ARG A 745 43.70 19.05 -15.10
C ARG A 745 45.16 19.01 -14.64
N GLY A 746 46.03 19.54 -15.49
CA GLY A 746 47.46 19.64 -15.24
C GLY A 746 48.04 20.90 -15.90
N GLN A 747 49.36 21.08 -15.79
CA GLN A 747 50.03 22.32 -16.23
C GLN A 747 49.77 22.69 -17.71
N ASP A 748 49.60 21.68 -18.58
CA ASP A 748 49.30 21.84 -20.02
C ASP A 748 47.97 21.17 -20.44
N ILE A 749 47.06 20.91 -19.49
CA ILE A 749 45.87 20.09 -19.71
C ILE A 749 44.63 20.71 -19.05
N ASP A 750 43.71 21.21 -19.89
CA ASP A 750 42.41 21.81 -19.52
C ASP A 750 41.34 21.36 -20.54
N TRP A 751 40.58 20.31 -20.21
CA TRP A 751 39.64 19.68 -21.14
C TRP A 751 38.29 20.41 -21.20
N TRP A 752 37.84 20.73 -22.41
CA TRP A 752 36.55 21.33 -22.72
C TRP A 752 35.80 20.44 -23.74
N SER A 753 34.47 20.41 -23.75
CA SER A 753 33.71 19.47 -24.60
C SER A 753 32.43 20.03 -25.23
N THR A 754 31.95 19.35 -26.28
CA THR A 754 30.60 19.49 -26.84
C THR A 754 30.11 18.16 -27.44
N THR A 755 28.80 17.98 -27.51
CA THR A 755 28.14 16.80 -28.12
C THR A 755 27.84 17.07 -29.59
N LEU A 756 27.99 16.06 -30.45
CA LEU A 756 27.68 16.10 -31.87
C LEU A 756 27.01 14.80 -32.33
N THR A 757 26.10 14.89 -33.31
CA THR A 757 25.47 13.72 -33.93
C THR A 757 26.16 13.44 -35.26
N VAL A 758 26.63 12.21 -35.46
CA VAL A 758 27.33 11.80 -36.68
C VAL A 758 26.32 11.33 -37.74
N PRO A 759 26.26 11.93 -38.94
CA PRO A 759 25.33 11.50 -40.00
C PRO A 759 25.49 10.02 -40.42
N PRO A 760 24.42 9.35 -40.89
CA PRO A 760 24.50 7.96 -41.39
C PRO A 760 25.41 7.78 -42.61
N ASP A 761 25.60 8.83 -43.41
CA ASP A 761 26.45 8.87 -44.60
C ASP A 761 27.88 9.36 -44.31
N ALA A 762 28.26 9.56 -43.04
CA ALA A 762 29.54 10.16 -42.69
C ALA A 762 30.74 9.20 -42.88
N SER A 763 31.76 9.65 -43.60
CA SER A 763 33.10 9.06 -43.73
C SER A 763 34.14 9.73 -42.83
N ASP A 764 33.97 11.03 -42.58
CA ASP A 764 34.84 11.83 -41.69
C ASP A 764 34.05 12.93 -40.97
N LEU A 765 34.57 13.34 -39.82
CA LEU A 765 34.28 14.59 -39.14
C LEU A 765 35.49 15.51 -39.34
N SER A 766 35.28 16.64 -40.00
CA SER A 766 36.27 17.71 -40.19
C SER A 766 35.93 18.91 -39.30
N PHE A 767 36.89 19.45 -38.54
CA PHE A 767 36.65 20.58 -37.63
C PHE A 767 37.83 21.54 -37.47
N VAL A 768 37.53 22.75 -37.00
CA VAL A 768 38.47 23.81 -36.58
C VAL A 768 37.92 24.52 -35.34
N LEU A 769 38.77 25.24 -34.60
CA LEU A 769 38.38 25.95 -33.38
C LEU A 769 38.42 27.46 -33.60
N THR A 770 37.55 28.21 -32.92
CA THR A 770 37.48 29.68 -33.00
C THR A 770 36.97 30.30 -31.70
N ASP A 771 37.11 31.62 -31.58
CA ASP A 771 36.44 32.46 -30.59
C ASP A 771 35.17 33.15 -31.13
N GLY A 772 34.80 32.93 -32.39
CA GLY A 772 33.70 33.62 -33.07
C GLY A 772 34.00 35.08 -33.44
N HIS A 773 35.25 35.55 -33.23
CA HIS A 773 35.68 36.93 -33.44
C HIS A 773 36.91 37.07 -34.36
N GLY A 774 37.30 35.97 -35.02
CA GLY A 774 38.30 35.96 -36.09
C GLY A 774 39.62 35.31 -35.71
N ILE A 775 39.80 34.82 -34.47
CA ILE A 775 40.91 33.94 -34.11
C ILE A 775 40.50 32.50 -34.42
N TRP A 776 41.40 31.75 -35.06
CA TRP A 776 41.17 30.36 -35.45
C TRP A 776 42.37 29.48 -35.08
N ASP A 777 42.10 28.29 -34.54
CA ASP A 777 43.06 27.18 -34.56
C ASP A 777 42.60 26.14 -35.58
N ASN A 778 43.28 26.14 -36.72
CA ASN A 778 43.11 25.21 -37.82
C ASN A 778 44.40 24.41 -38.05
N ASN A 779 45.03 23.92 -36.98
CA ASN A 779 46.17 22.99 -37.04
C ASN A 779 47.28 23.40 -38.04
N ALA A 780 47.63 24.69 -38.05
CA ALA A 780 48.56 25.31 -39.00
C ALA A 780 48.12 25.23 -40.49
N GLY A 781 46.85 25.51 -40.77
CA GLY A 781 46.30 25.57 -42.14
C GLY A 781 45.67 24.28 -42.65
N ASN A 782 45.39 23.30 -41.78
CA ASN A 782 44.78 22.02 -42.11
C ASN A 782 43.60 21.74 -41.15
N ASN A 783 42.48 21.22 -41.64
CA ASN A 783 41.39 20.85 -40.72
C ASN A 783 41.82 19.70 -39.80
N TYR A 784 41.28 19.66 -38.57
CA TYR A 784 41.34 18.44 -37.77
C TYR A 784 40.35 17.44 -38.36
N VAL A 785 40.79 16.23 -38.69
CA VAL A 785 39.95 15.20 -39.33
C VAL A 785 39.91 13.94 -38.49
N LEU A 786 38.71 13.44 -38.22
CA LEU A 786 38.41 12.21 -37.48
C LEU A 786 37.68 11.23 -38.40
N PRO A 787 38.19 10.00 -38.61
CA PRO A 787 37.52 9.02 -39.46
C PRO A 787 36.25 8.47 -38.79
N VAL A 788 35.20 8.29 -39.60
CA VAL A 788 33.92 7.71 -39.17
C VAL A 788 33.79 6.28 -39.70
N LYS A 789 33.42 5.35 -38.83
CA LYS A 789 33.18 3.95 -39.14
C LYS A 789 31.75 3.75 -39.66
N GLN A 790 31.65 3.34 -40.93
CA GLN A 790 30.39 2.93 -41.56
C GLN A 790 29.79 1.69 -40.88
N SER A 791 28.46 1.66 -40.75
CA SER A 791 27.72 0.53 -40.15
C SER A 791 27.76 -0.70 -41.08
N ARG A 792 27.88 -1.91 -40.50
CA ARG A 792 28.04 -3.16 -41.27
C ARG A 792 26.77 -3.99 -41.29
N SER A 793 26.01 -3.87 -42.37
CA SER A 793 25.04 -4.90 -42.80
C SER A 793 24.83 -4.84 -44.32
N GLY A 794 25.33 -5.82 -45.07
CA GLY A 794 25.17 -5.82 -46.53
C GLY A 794 25.84 -7.00 -47.26
N ALA A 795 25.14 -8.13 -47.35
CA ALA A 795 25.20 -9.17 -48.39
C ALA A 795 24.40 -10.41 -47.92
N GLY A 796 23.37 -10.91 -48.62
CA GLY A 796 22.68 -10.35 -49.79
C GLY A 796 21.71 -11.37 -50.43
N GLY A 797 20.78 -10.88 -51.27
CA GLY A 797 19.98 -11.70 -52.20
C GLY A 797 18.57 -12.10 -51.73
N GLY A 798 17.54 -11.53 -52.37
CA GLY A 798 16.13 -12.00 -52.25
C GLY A 798 15.10 -10.86 -52.18
N ASP A 799 14.51 -10.50 -53.32
CA ASP A 799 13.43 -9.50 -53.38
C ASP A 799 12.10 -10.04 -52.82
N ALA A 800 11.64 -9.47 -51.71
CA ALA A 800 10.24 -9.57 -51.26
C ALA A 800 9.90 -8.40 -50.31
N ALA A 801 9.55 -7.24 -50.87
CA ALA A 801 9.01 -6.14 -50.07
C ALA A 801 7.77 -6.61 -49.27
N PRO A 802 7.67 -6.33 -47.95
CA PRO A 802 6.60 -6.87 -47.12
C PRO A 802 5.23 -6.32 -47.55
N LYS A 803 4.38 -7.20 -48.09
CA LYS A 803 3.03 -6.88 -48.60
C LYS A 803 2.03 -6.38 -47.53
N ILE A 804 2.42 -6.43 -46.27
CA ILE A 804 1.57 -6.09 -45.12
C ILE A 804 2.12 -4.81 -44.48
N LYS A 805 1.30 -3.77 -44.37
CA LYS A 805 1.72 -2.51 -43.73
C LYS A 805 1.96 -2.74 -42.21
N PRO A 806 2.98 -2.09 -41.62
CA PRO A 806 3.20 -2.13 -40.16
C PRO A 806 2.01 -1.52 -39.42
N ARG A 807 1.89 -1.84 -38.11
CA ARG A 807 0.87 -1.25 -37.26
C ARG A 807 1.22 0.20 -36.90
N GLY A 808 0.20 0.93 -36.47
CA GLY A 808 0.33 2.18 -35.73
C GLY A 808 -0.62 2.17 -34.53
N VAL A 809 -0.63 3.26 -33.77
CA VAL A 809 -1.56 3.43 -32.64
C VAL A 809 -2.93 3.88 -33.15
N LYS A 810 -4.00 3.22 -32.68
CA LYS A 810 -5.42 3.51 -33.00
C LYS A 810 -6.02 4.50 -32.01
N SER A 811 -5.82 4.24 -30.72
CA SER A 811 -6.30 5.07 -29.60
C SER A 811 -5.42 4.80 -28.37
N VAL A 812 -5.35 5.78 -27.47
CA VAL A 812 -4.77 5.61 -26.14
C VAL A 812 -5.65 6.27 -25.10
N GLU A 813 -6.07 5.48 -24.13
CA GLU A 813 -6.83 5.92 -22.95
C GLU A 813 -5.90 5.87 -21.73
N SER A 814 -5.97 6.86 -20.84
CA SER A 814 -5.05 7.00 -19.70
C SER A 814 -5.84 7.21 -18.41
N MET A 815 -5.48 6.47 -17.36
CA MET A 815 -6.18 6.46 -16.06
C MET A 815 -5.18 6.27 -14.91
N PRO A 816 -5.37 6.88 -13.73
CA PRO A 816 -4.56 6.60 -12.55
C PRO A 816 -4.65 5.11 -12.18
N HIS A 817 -3.52 4.48 -11.85
CA HIS A 817 -3.48 3.08 -11.43
C HIS A 817 -2.25 2.85 -10.56
N ALA A 818 -2.48 2.42 -9.32
CA ALA A 818 -1.44 2.11 -8.33
C ALA A 818 -0.30 3.16 -8.33
N ALA A 819 -0.57 4.36 -7.81
CA ALA A 819 0.35 5.52 -7.74
C ALA A 819 0.89 6.10 -9.08
N GLY A 820 1.04 5.29 -10.13
CA GLY A 820 1.39 5.69 -11.50
C GLY A 820 0.17 5.86 -12.41
N THR A 821 0.39 5.84 -13.72
CA THR A 821 -0.67 5.94 -14.74
C THR A 821 -0.73 4.68 -15.60
N MET A 822 -1.91 4.10 -15.74
CA MET A 822 -2.19 3.06 -16.74
C MET A 822 -2.58 3.70 -18.06
N HIS A 823 -1.88 3.34 -19.13
CA HIS A 823 -2.21 3.70 -20.51
C HIS A 823 -2.64 2.46 -21.29
N ILE A 824 -3.91 2.40 -21.69
CA ILE A 824 -4.46 1.37 -22.57
C ILE A 824 -4.21 1.80 -24.01
N VAL A 825 -3.32 1.10 -24.71
CA VAL A 825 -2.92 1.42 -26.09
C VAL A 825 -3.52 0.39 -27.04
N GLU A 826 -4.40 0.81 -27.94
CA GLU A 826 -4.88 -0.07 -29.02
C GLU A 826 -4.02 0.10 -30.28
N LEU A 827 -3.57 -1.01 -30.85
CA LEU A 827 -2.83 -1.03 -32.11
C LEU A 827 -3.76 -1.32 -33.30
N THR A 828 -3.51 -0.68 -34.43
CA THR A 828 -4.33 -0.85 -35.65
C THR A 828 -4.28 -2.29 -36.20
N LYS A 829 -5.33 -2.69 -36.94
CA LYS A 829 -5.32 -3.92 -37.74
C LYS A 829 -4.35 -3.76 -38.92
N ARG A 830 -3.42 -4.72 -39.06
CA ARG A 830 -2.52 -4.78 -40.22
C ARG A 830 -3.32 -4.85 -41.53
N GLN A 831 -2.95 -4.03 -42.51
CA GLN A 831 -3.55 -4.02 -43.85
C GLN A 831 -2.76 -4.96 -44.79
N GLY A 832 -3.45 -5.93 -45.39
CA GLY A 832 -2.92 -6.98 -46.27
C GLY A 832 -4.04 -7.95 -46.66
N SER A 833 -3.81 -8.88 -47.60
CA SER A 833 -4.86 -9.84 -47.99
C SER A 833 -5.12 -10.88 -46.91
N GLU A 834 -6.26 -11.56 -46.97
CA GLU A 834 -6.59 -12.61 -45.99
C GLU A 834 -5.67 -13.83 -46.09
N ALA A 835 -5.16 -14.12 -47.29
CA ALA A 835 -4.12 -15.13 -47.49
C ALA A 835 -2.80 -14.73 -46.83
N ASP A 836 -2.32 -13.49 -47.04
CA ASP A 836 -1.08 -12.99 -46.41
C ASP A 836 -1.20 -12.97 -44.87
N ARG A 837 -2.37 -12.58 -44.35
CA ARG A 837 -2.68 -12.61 -42.90
C ARG A 837 -2.64 -14.02 -42.32
N ARG A 838 -3.23 -15.00 -43.02
CA ARG A 838 -3.35 -16.39 -42.56
C ARG A 838 -2.03 -17.15 -42.63
N THR A 839 -1.15 -16.87 -43.60
CA THR A 839 0.21 -17.44 -43.66
C THR A 839 1.17 -16.78 -42.67
N ALA A 840 1.00 -15.49 -42.36
CA ALA A 840 1.83 -14.76 -41.39
C ALA A 840 1.64 -15.19 -39.92
N LYS A 841 0.75 -16.16 -39.62
CA LYS A 841 0.46 -16.69 -38.27
C LYS A 841 0.03 -15.63 -37.22
N TRP A 842 -0.33 -14.41 -37.64
CA TRP A 842 -0.40 -13.27 -36.73
C TRP A 842 -1.46 -12.23 -37.14
N THR A 843 -2.70 -12.45 -36.71
CA THR A 843 -3.91 -11.82 -37.29
C THR A 843 -4.63 -10.81 -36.39
N GLU A 844 -4.50 -10.92 -35.08
CA GLU A 844 -5.41 -10.27 -34.11
C GLU A 844 -5.23 -8.76 -33.95
N GLU A 845 -6.23 -8.09 -33.37
CA GLU A 845 -6.00 -6.82 -32.68
C GLU A 845 -5.07 -7.05 -31.48
N LYS A 846 -4.23 -6.05 -31.18
CA LYS A 846 -3.34 -6.08 -30.02
C LYS A 846 -3.56 -4.84 -29.18
N ARG A 847 -3.85 -5.07 -27.90
CA ARG A 847 -3.92 -4.07 -26.84
C ARG A 847 -2.67 -4.19 -26.00
N LEU A 848 -2.05 -3.06 -25.67
CA LEU A 848 -0.96 -2.95 -24.71
C LEU A 848 -1.48 -2.23 -23.47
N ARG A 849 -0.92 -2.56 -22.32
CA ARG A 849 -1.18 -1.91 -21.04
C ARG A 849 0.15 -1.38 -20.54
N VAL A 850 0.41 -0.11 -20.83
CA VAL A 850 1.65 0.57 -20.42
C VAL A 850 1.37 1.25 -19.09
N TRP A 851 1.86 0.68 -18.00
CA TRP A 851 1.88 1.35 -16.71
C TRP A 851 3.15 2.18 -16.60
N THR A 852 3.00 3.49 -16.41
CA THR A 852 4.10 4.44 -16.18
C THR A 852 4.21 4.78 -14.70
N PRO A 853 5.43 4.98 -14.18
CA PRO A 853 5.65 5.19 -12.75
C PRO A 853 5.15 6.55 -12.24
N PRO A 854 5.03 6.73 -10.92
CA PRO A 854 4.82 8.06 -10.33
C PRO A 854 5.92 9.03 -10.79
N GLY A 855 5.55 10.25 -11.19
CA GLY A 855 6.51 11.25 -11.70
C GLY A 855 7.06 10.95 -13.11
N PHE A 856 6.42 10.06 -13.88
CA PHE A 856 6.79 9.81 -15.28
C PHE A 856 6.58 11.05 -16.16
N ASP A 857 7.64 11.48 -16.85
CA ASP A 857 7.62 12.53 -17.87
C ASP A 857 8.29 12.04 -19.16
N ALA A 858 7.51 11.84 -20.22
CA ALA A 858 8.01 11.42 -21.53
C ALA A 858 8.84 12.50 -22.24
N ALA A 859 8.70 13.78 -21.86
CA ALA A 859 9.48 14.89 -22.41
C ALA A 859 10.83 15.06 -21.70
N ASN A 860 10.92 14.69 -20.42
CA ASN A 860 12.15 14.72 -19.61
C ASN A 860 12.49 13.32 -19.02
N PRO A 861 12.69 12.28 -19.87
CA PRO A 861 13.02 10.95 -19.39
C PRO A 861 14.45 10.89 -18.81
N PRO A 862 14.76 9.88 -17.97
CA PRO A 862 16.13 9.66 -17.50
C PRO A 862 17.09 9.35 -18.66
N PRO A 863 18.42 9.56 -18.50
CA PRO A 863 19.39 9.33 -19.56
C PRO A 863 19.35 7.89 -20.12
N GLY A 864 19.06 7.77 -21.41
CA GLY A 864 18.85 6.48 -22.08
C GLY A 864 17.40 5.98 -22.12
N GLY A 865 16.44 6.76 -21.62
CA GLY A 865 15.03 6.40 -21.52
C GLY A 865 14.71 5.65 -20.23
N TYR A 866 13.43 5.61 -19.85
CA TYR A 866 12.98 4.86 -18.68
C TYR A 866 13.28 3.36 -18.85
N PRO A 867 13.91 2.70 -17.86
CA PRO A 867 14.02 1.25 -17.86
C PRO A 867 12.64 0.59 -17.92
N VAL A 868 12.54 -0.60 -18.52
CA VAL A 868 11.23 -1.14 -18.94
C VAL A 868 11.06 -2.65 -18.74
N LEU A 869 9.90 -3.05 -18.20
CA LEU A 869 9.47 -4.43 -18.02
C LEU A 869 8.43 -4.84 -19.08
N TRP A 870 8.82 -5.64 -20.05
CA TRP A 870 7.92 -6.22 -21.04
C TRP A 870 7.25 -7.49 -20.52
N MET A 871 6.02 -7.36 -20.01
CA MET A 871 5.23 -8.48 -19.52
C MET A 871 4.34 -9.08 -20.61
N GLN A 872 4.20 -10.39 -20.60
CA GLN A 872 3.22 -11.13 -21.39
C GLN A 872 1.92 -11.36 -20.60
N ASP A 873 0.86 -11.80 -21.29
CA ASP A 873 -0.47 -11.99 -20.69
C ASP A 873 -1.00 -10.74 -19.97
N GLY A 874 -0.94 -9.58 -20.64
CA GLY A 874 -1.22 -8.26 -20.07
C GLY A 874 -2.55 -8.13 -19.33
N GLN A 875 -3.58 -8.90 -19.73
CA GLN A 875 -4.86 -8.95 -19.05
C GLN A 875 -4.78 -9.52 -17.61
N ASN A 876 -3.78 -10.36 -17.30
CA ASN A 876 -3.54 -10.92 -15.97
C ASN A 876 -2.54 -10.09 -15.13
N MET A 877 -1.99 -8.98 -15.64
CA MET A 877 -0.87 -8.30 -14.98
C MET A 877 -1.26 -7.29 -13.90
N PHE A 878 -2.42 -6.64 -14.01
CA PHE A 878 -2.70 -5.43 -13.23
C PHE A 878 -3.89 -5.55 -12.28
N GLU A 879 -5.02 -6.05 -12.79
CA GLU A 879 -6.32 -5.96 -12.13
C GLU A 879 -6.96 -7.35 -12.01
N ASP A 880 -7.44 -7.69 -10.82
CA ASP A 880 -7.92 -9.05 -10.52
C ASP A 880 -9.19 -9.41 -11.32
N TRP A 881 -10.08 -8.43 -11.56
CA TRP A 881 -11.31 -8.58 -12.35
C TRP A 881 -11.07 -8.74 -13.87
N LEU A 882 -9.85 -8.49 -14.35
CA LEU A 882 -9.43 -8.71 -15.74
C LEU A 882 -8.64 -10.00 -15.93
N ALA A 883 -8.12 -10.58 -14.85
CA ALA A 883 -7.23 -11.73 -14.90
C ALA A 883 -8.00 -13.04 -15.10
N HIS A 884 -7.43 -13.96 -15.88
CA HIS A 884 -8.10 -15.21 -16.28
C HIS A 884 -8.59 -16.08 -15.10
N GLN A 885 -7.84 -16.10 -13.99
CA GLN A 885 -8.18 -16.87 -12.77
C GLN A 885 -8.82 -16.00 -11.67
N GLY A 886 -9.25 -14.77 -11.97
CA GLY A 886 -9.79 -13.82 -10.97
C GLY A 886 -8.76 -13.26 -9.99
N VAL A 887 -7.47 -13.54 -10.21
CA VAL A 887 -6.33 -12.99 -9.45
C VAL A 887 -5.26 -12.56 -10.44
N SER A 888 -4.75 -11.35 -10.29
CA SER A 888 -3.69 -10.79 -11.13
C SER A 888 -2.33 -10.84 -10.44
N TRP A 889 -1.28 -10.60 -11.22
CA TRP A 889 0.08 -10.40 -10.70
C TRP A 889 0.22 -9.10 -9.89
N ARG A 890 -0.71 -8.14 -10.04
CA ARG A 890 -0.65 -6.77 -9.51
C ARG A 890 0.70 -6.07 -9.76
N VAL A 891 1.28 -6.25 -10.96
CA VAL A 891 2.63 -5.79 -11.35
C VAL A 891 2.83 -4.29 -11.08
N GLY A 892 1.85 -3.45 -11.41
CA GLY A 892 1.91 -2.00 -11.14
C GLY A 892 1.91 -1.64 -9.65
N TYR A 893 1.27 -2.44 -8.80
CA TYR A 893 1.31 -2.26 -7.34
C TYR A 893 2.67 -2.66 -6.77
N THR A 894 3.23 -3.79 -7.20
CA THR A 894 4.58 -4.24 -6.77
C THR A 894 5.67 -3.29 -7.25
N ALA A 895 5.60 -2.83 -8.50
CA ALA A 895 6.50 -1.82 -9.05
C ALA A 895 6.44 -0.53 -8.21
N SER A 896 5.24 -0.04 -7.92
CA SER A 896 5.03 1.17 -7.11
C SER A 896 5.51 1.03 -5.68
N ASP A 897 5.22 -0.08 -5.01
CA ASP A 897 5.68 -0.33 -3.65
C ASP A 897 7.22 -0.32 -3.57
N LEU A 898 7.90 -0.88 -4.57
CA LEU A 898 9.38 -0.84 -4.65
C LEU A 898 9.90 0.56 -5.00
N ILE A 899 9.30 1.27 -5.96
CA ILE A 899 9.72 2.61 -6.39
C ILE A 899 9.47 3.65 -5.28
N THR A 900 8.28 3.67 -4.68
CA THR A 900 7.88 4.64 -3.64
C THR A 900 8.68 4.48 -2.35
N ARG A 901 9.25 3.30 -2.07
CA ARG A 901 10.17 3.07 -0.96
C ARG A 901 11.62 3.44 -1.26
N GLY A 902 11.97 3.73 -2.52
CA GLY A 902 13.36 3.81 -2.95
C GLY A 902 14.08 2.47 -2.84
N GLU A 903 13.40 1.36 -3.15
CA GLU A 903 14.02 0.04 -3.32
C GLU A 903 14.41 -0.24 -4.78
N LEU A 904 13.86 0.52 -5.74
CA LEU A 904 14.12 0.45 -7.19
C LEU A 904 13.92 1.82 -7.85
N PRO A 905 14.55 2.09 -9.02
CA PRO A 905 14.37 3.34 -9.76
C PRO A 905 13.02 3.34 -10.51
N PRO A 906 12.46 4.52 -10.88
CA PRO A 906 11.26 4.59 -11.70
C PRO A 906 11.41 3.84 -13.04
N PHE A 907 10.60 2.81 -13.26
CA PHE A 907 10.57 2.01 -14.48
C PHE A 907 9.15 1.87 -15.04
N VAL A 908 9.03 1.69 -16.35
CA VAL A 908 7.75 1.49 -17.05
C VAL A 908 7.45 -0.02 -17.16
N VAL A 909 6.19 -0.42 -17.05
CA VAL A 909 5.76 -1.80 -17.32
C VAL A 909 4.92 -1.80 -18.58
N VAL A 910 5.33 -2.56 -19.60
CA VAL A 910 4.60 -2.70 -20.86
C VAL A 910 4.05 -4.12 -20.95
N ALA A 911 2.77 -4.29 -20.64
CA ALA A 911 2.14 -5.60 -20.71
C ALA A 911 1.38 -5.79 -22.03
N VAL A 912 1.62 -6.92 -22.71
CA VAL A 912 1.00 -7.25 -24.00
C VAL A 912 -0.17 -8.20 -23.77
N ASP A 913 -1.40 -7.78 -24.08
CA ASP A 913 -2.57 -8.66 -23.94
C ASP A 913 -2.42 -9.90 -24.83
N SER A 914 -2.79 -11.07 -24.29
CA SER A 914 -2.70 -12.35 -24.99
C SER A 914 -3.63 -12.40 -26.21
N ALA A 915 -3.35 -13.27 -27.18
CA ALA A 915 -4.18 -13.42 -28.38
C ALA A 915 -5.37 -14.39 -28.17
N GLY A 916 -5.93 -14.46 -26.95
CA GLY A 916 -7.00 -15.39 -26.59
C GLY A 916 -6.64 -16.84 -26.93
N ALA A 917 -7.48 -17.49 -27.76
CA ALA A 917 -7.23 -18.85 -28.25
C ALA A 917 -5.85 -19.02 -28.93
N MET A 918 -5.31 -17.96 -29.54
CA MET A 918 -4.01 -17.99 -30.22
C MET A 918 -2.82 -17.74 -29.28
N ARG A 919 -3.01 -17.69 -27.94
CA ARG A 919 -1.92 -17.52 -26.95
C ARG A 919 -0.80 -18.55 -27.14
N SER A 920 -1.16 -19.82 -27.30
CA SER A 920 -0.24 -20.96 -27.50
C SER A 920 0.64 -20.80 -28.74
N LEU A 921 0.08 -20.33 -29.86
CA LEU A 921 0.81 -20.04 -31.11
C LEU A 921 1.90 -18.98 -30.91
N ASN A 922 1.61 -17.94 -30.12
CA ASN A 922 2.52 -16.83 -29.88
C ASN A 922 3.65 -17.17 -28.90
N TYR A 923 3.41 -18.05 -27.93
CA TYR A 923 4.31 -18.25 -26.80
C TYR A 923 5.08 -19.58 -26.82
N LEU A 924 4.77 -20.51 -27.74
CA LEU A 924 5.44 -21.80 -27.85
C LEU A 924 6.29 -21.89 -29.15
N PRO A 925 7.57 -22.31 -29.07
CA PRO A 925 8.43 -22.47 -30.25
C PRO A 925 8.07 -23.70 -31.10
N TYR A 926 7.32 -24.66 -30.53
CA TYR A 926 6.89 -25.89 -31.18
C TYR A 926 5.39 -26.14 -30.92
N PRO A 927 4.69 -26.90 -31.79
CA PRO A 927 3.45 -27.57 -31.38
C PRO A 927 3.72 -28.54 -30.21
N PRO A 928 2.70 -28.94 -29.43
CA PRO A 928 2.82 -30.06 -28.51
C PRO A 928 3.20 -31.34 -29.25
N GLY A 929 3.87 -32.23 -28.52
CA GLY A 929 4.28 -33.54 -29.03
C GLY A 929 3.23 -34.61 -28.84
N THR A 930 3.63 -35.87 -29.03
CA THR A 930 2.71 -37.02 -29.04
C THR A 930 2.27 -37.49 -27.64
N GLY A 931 2.82 -36.92 -26.56
CA GLY A 931 2.26 -37.00 -25.22
C GLY A 931 3.01 -37.92 -24.25
N ALA A 932 4.34 -37.90 -24.24
CA ALA A 932 5.09 -38.53 -23.14
C ALA A 932 4.86 -37.76 -21.82
N GLY A 933 4.91 -38.45 -20.68
CA GLY A 933 4.67 -37.84 -19.36
C GLY A 933 3.19 -37.59 -19.01
N GLY A 934 2.24 -38.20 -19.73
CA GLY A 934 0.80 -38.15 -19.42
C GLY A 934 0.07 -36.88 -19.90
N PHE A 935 0.80 -35.80 -20.17
CA PHE A 935 0.25 -34.62 -20.84
C PHE A 935 0.07 -34.87 -22.35
N ARG A 936 -1.08 -35.41 -22.75
CA ARG A 936 -1.49 -35.36 -24.17
C ARG A 936 -1.79 -33.91 -24.55
N GLY A 937 -0.80 -33.23 -25.12
CA GLY A 937 -0.99 -31.91 -25.71
C GLY A 937 -1.76 -32.01 -27.01
N ASP A 938 -2.95 -31.44 -27.03
CA ASP A 938 -3.79 -31.35 -28.22
C ASP A 938 -3.27 -30.25 -29.15
N ALA A 939 -2.84 -30.62 -30.36
CA ALA A 939 -2.30 -29.70 -31.36
C ALA A 939 -3.37 -28.82 -32.03
N GLU A 940 -4.65 -29.18 -31.99
CA GLU A 940 -5.75 -28.29 -32.41
C GLU A 940 -5.99 -27.20 -31.35
N ARG A 941 -5.90 -27.57 -30.06
CA ARG A 941 -6.04 -26.65 -28.92
C ARG A 941 -4.82 -25.76 -28.70
N TRP A 942 -3.60 -26.26 -28.94
CA TRP A 942 -2.34 -25.56 -28.72
C TRP A 942 -1.43 -25.59 -29.97
N PRO A 943 -1.79 -24.91 -31.08
CA PRO A 943 -1.07 -25.04 -32.35
C PRO A 943 0.45 -24.80 -32.31
N GLY A 944 0.92 -23.85 -31.50
CA GLY A 944 2.36 -23.60 -31.29
C GLY A 944 3.17 -23.27 -32.55
N GLY A 945 4.49 -23.17 -32.43
CA GLY A 945 5.37 -22.95 -33.57
C GLY A 945 5.19 -21.58 -34.25
N GLY A 946 4.90 -20.54 -33.47
CA GLY A 946 4.79 -19.14 -33.94
C GLY A 946 5.62 -18.13 -33.13
N LEU A 947 6.32 -18.58 -32.07
CA LEU A 947 7.06 -17.73 -31.14
C LEU A 947 8.15 -16.88 -31.80
N GLU A 948 8.93 -17.44 -32.73
CA GLU A 948 9.95 -16.68 -33.49
C GLU A 948 9.34 -15.48 -34.23
N ALA A 949 8.23 -15.73 -34.94
CA ALA A 949 7.49 -14.69 -35.66
C ALA A 949 6.80 -13.70 -34.71
N TYR A 950 6.37 -14.13 -33.51
CA TYR A 950 5.85 -13.21 -32.50
C TYR A 950 6.96 -12.29 -31.96
N MET A 951 8.11 -12.85 -31.55
CA MET A 951 9.21 -12.09 -30.97
C MET A 951 9.82 -11.10 -31.96
N GLY A 952 10.05 -11.53 -33.22
CA GLY A 952 10.51 -10.61 -34.26
C GLY A 952 9.55 -9.42 -34.43
N ARG A 953 8.24 -9.66 -34.47
CA ARG A 953 7.24 -8.57 -34.61
C ARG A 953 7.03 -7.75 -33.34
N LEU A 954 7.32 -8.29 -32.16
CA LEU A 954 7.38 -7.50 -30.93
C LEU A 954 8.52 -6.48 -31.04
N VAL A 955 9.73 -6.95 -31.36
CA VAL A 955 10.96 -6.13 -31.45
C VAL A 955 10.91 -5.15 -32.62
N GLU A 956 10.45 -5.57 -33.80
CA GLU A 956 10.47 -4.77 -35.03
C GLU A 956 9.30 -3.78 -35.18
N GLU A 957 8.11 -4.08 -34.63
CA GLU A 957 6.90 -3.25 -34.81
C GLU A 957 6.33 -2.67 -33.51
N ILE A 958 6.37 -3.39 -32.38
CA ILE A 958 5.70 -2.94 -31.15
C ILE A 958 6.64 -2.12 -30.26
N MET A 959 7.86 -2.59 -30.02
CA MET A 959 8.81 -1.89 -29.17
C MET A 959 9.09 -0.45 -29.65
N PRO A 960 9.28 -0.16 -30.96
CA PRO A 960 9.45 1.20 -31.46
C PRO A 960 8.24 2.12 -31.19
N LEU A 961 7.01 1.63 -31.37
CA LEU A 961 5.79 2.41 -31.10
C LEU A 961 5.62 2.77 -29.60
N VAL A 962 6.24 2.01 -28.70
CA VAL A 962 6.25 2.29 -27.26
C VAL A 962 7.45 3.17 -26.89
N GLN A 963 8.62 2.96 -27.50
CA GLN A 963 9.81 3.80 -27.33
C GLN A 963 9.56 5.25 -27.78
N GLU A 964 8.97 5.44 -28.97
CA GLU A 964 8.57 6.76 -29.52
C GLU A 964 7.64 7.54 -28.58
N ARG A 965 6.77 6.84 -27.84
CA ARG A 965 5.61 7.44 -27.19
C ARG A 965 5.65 7.45 -25.66
N PHE A 966 6.49 6.62 -25.06
CA PHE A 966 6.68 6.52 -23.61
C PHE A 966 8.15 6.67 -23.19
N SER A 967 9.04 7.04 -24.12
CA SER A 967 10.45 7.34 -23.84
C SER A 967 11.16 6.25 -23.02
N VAL A 968 10.78 4.99 -23.27
CA VAL A 968 11.38 3.81 -22.64
C VAL A 968 12.69 3.44 -23.34
N SER A 969 13.58 2.77 -22.60
CA SER A 969 14.92 2.47 -23.07
C SER A 969 14.95 1.48 -24.25
N SER A 970 16.01 1.58 -25.03
CA SER A 970 16.45 0.60 -26.02
C SER A 970 17.81 -0.04 -25.66
N ASP A 971 18.41 0.36 -24.53
CA ASP A 971 19.60 -0.29 -23.96
C ASP A 971 19.20 -1.66 -23.39
N PRO A 972 19.74 -2.78 -23.92
CA PRO A 972 19.38 -4.11 -23.46
C PRO A 972 19.56 -4.30 -21.96
N ALA A 973 20.55 -3.68 -21.33
CA ALA A 973 20.74 -3.76 -19.88
C ALA A 973 19.45 -3.35 -19.14
N LYS A 974 18.83 -2.24 -19.58
CA LYS A 974 17.67 -1.55 -18.98
C LYS A 974 16.32 -2.05 -19.52
N VAL A 975 16.31 -3.14 -20.28
CA VAL A 975 15.12 -3.75 -20.88
C VAL A 975 14.96 -5.17 -20.34
N ALA A 976 13.92 -5.38 -19.53
CA ALA A 976 13.51 -6.67 -19.00
C ALA A 976 12.34 -7.27 -19.80
N PHE A 977 12.26 -8.59 -19.89
CA PHE A 977 11.14 -9.31 -20.52
C PHE A 977 10.69 -10.52 -19.69
N GLY A 978 9.39 -10.79 -19.59
CA GLY A 978 8.93 -11.95 -18.83
C GLY A 978 7.45 -12.32 -18.87
N GLY A 979 7.14 -13.41 -18.17
CA GLY A 979 5.79 -13.93 -18.00
C GLY A 979 5.75 -15.33 -17.38
N GLY A 980 4.54 -15.82 -17.12
CA GLY A 980 4.29 -17.14 -16.52
C GLY A 980 3.90 -18.23 -17.53
N SER A 981 4.10 -19.50 -17.17
CA SER A 981 3.57 -20.64 -17.94
C SER A 981 4.13 -20.67 -19.38
N PHE A 982 3.28 -20.71 -20.42
CA PHE A 982 3.72 -20.57 -21.82
C PHE A 982 4.55 -19.30 -22.05
N ALA A 983 4.21 -18.17 -21.41
CA ALA A 983 5.00 -16.95 -21.52
C ALA A 983 6.36 -17.03 -20.81
N GLY A 984 6.52 -17.93 -19.83
CA GLY A 984 7.83 -18.27 -19.27
C GLY A 984 8.73 -18.98 -20.29
N VAL A 985 8.16 -19.81 -21.18
CA VAL A 985 8.89 -20.38 -22.32
C VAL A 985 9.28 -19.29 -23.32
N ALA A 986 8.38 -18.34 -23.60
CA ALA A 986 8.70 -17.16 -24.42
C ALA A 986 9.83 -16.30 -23.80
N ALA A 987 9.89 -16.19 -22.47
CA ALA A 987 10.95 -15.47 -21.76
C ALA A 987 12.31 -16.15 -21.86
N LEU A 988 12.37 -17.48 -21.68
CA LEU A 988 13.60 -18.25 -21.90
C LEU A 988 14.05 -18.26 -23.38
N TYR A 989 13.10 -18.20 -24.32
CA TYR A 989 13.41 -18.00 -25.74
C TYR A 989 13.98 -16.60 -26.01
N ALA A 990 13.42 -15.55 -25.40
CA ALA A 990 13.96 -14.18 -25.46
C ALA A 990 15.40 -14.11 -24.93
N ALA A 991 15.71 -14.81 -23.83
CA ALA A 991 17.07 -14.91 -23.28
C ALA A 991 18.10 -15.46 -24.29
N MET A 992 17.71 -16.39 -25.16
CA MET A 992 18.63 -17.08 -26.08
C MET A 992 18.68 -16.46 -27.47
N HIS A 993 17.58 -15.90 -27.95
CA HIS A 993 17.49 -15.36 -29.32
C HIS A 993 17.59 -13.83 -29.37
N TYR A 994 17.23 -13.14 -28.28
CA TYR A 994 17.21 -11.68 -28.18
C TYR A 994 17.97 -11.11 -26.93
N PRO A 995 19.12 -11.67 -26.50
CA PRO A 995 19.92 -11.10 -25.38
C PRO A 995 20.50 -9.71 -25.70
N HIS A 996 20.50 -9.33 -26.98
CA HIS A 996 20.88 -8.02 -27.50
C HIS A 996 19.70 -7.02 -27.55
N VAL A 997 18.56 -7.38 -26.95
CA VAL A 997 17.37 -6.54 -26.78
C VAL A 997 16.85 -6.64 -25.34
N PHE A 998 16.89 -7.83 -24.75
CA PHE A 998 16.45 -8.11 -23.38
C PHE A 998 17.64 -8.60 -22.54
N GLY A 999 18.32 -7.69 -21.85
CA GLY A 999 19.43 -8.00 -20.94
C GLY A 999 18.95 -8.49 -19.57
N CYS A 1000 17.67 -8.33 -19.24
CA CYS A 1000 17.02 -8.90 -18.06
C CYS A 1000 15.85 -9.81 -18.45
N VAL A 1001 15.71 -10.98 -17.80
CA VAL A 1001 14.65 -11.95 -18.12
C VAL A 1001 13.96 -12.51 -16.87
N LEU A 1002 12.62 -12.59 -16.90
CA LEU A 1002 11.77 -13.18 -15.87
C LEU A 1002 10.95 -14.36 -16.43
N ALA A 1003 11.31 -15.58 -16.05
CA ALA A 1003 10.55 -16.79 -16.38
C ALA A 1003 9.91 -17.38 -15.11
N GLU A 1004 8.58 -17.45 -15.08
CA GLU A 1004 7.83 -18.05 -13.96
C GLU A 1004 7.10 -19.31 -14.42
N SER A 1005 7.25 -20.40 -13.66
CA SER A 1005 6.67 -21.72 -13.91
C SER A 1005 6.65 -22.12 -15.41
N PRO A 1006 7.78 -22.01 -16.14
CA PRO A 1006 7.78 -22.14 -17.60
C PRO A 1006 7.34 -23.54 -18.03
N SER A 1007 6.43 -23.64 -19.00
CA SER A 1007 5.83 -24.90 -19.47
C SER A 1007 6.76 -25.74 -20.36
N LEU A 1008 7.96 -26.03 -19.84
CA LEU A 1008 9.06 -26.71 -20.53
C LEU A 1008 8.72 -28.16 -20.94
N TRP A 1009 7.71 -28.76 -20.31
CA TRP A 1009 7.17 -30.08 -20.66
C TRP A 1009 6.53 -30.16 -22.06
N ILE A 1010 6.21 -29.02 -22.68
CA ILE A 1010 5.68 -28.97 -24.06
C ILE A 1010 6.70 -29.60 -25.02
N ALA A 1011 6.19 -30.41 -25.96
CA ALA A 1011 7.00 -31.20 -26.91
C ALA A 1011 8.08 -32.05 -26.21
N GLU A 1012 7.68 -32.76 -25.15
CA GLU A 1012 8.50 -33.72 -24.40
C GLU A 1012 9.84 -33.14 -23.86
N GLY A 1013 9.86 -31.85 -23.51
CA GLY A 1013 11.09 -31.20 -23.05
C GLY A 1013 11.99 -30.71 -24.18
N ARG A 1014 11.55 -30.74 -25.45
CA ARG A 1014 12.38 -30.36 -26.61
C ARG A 1014 13.11 -29.03 -26.42
N PHE A 1015 12.44 -28.00 -25.92
CA PHE A 1015 13.08 -26.69 -25.74
C PHE A 1015 14.28 -26.74 -24.77
N LEU A 1016 14.31 -27.67 -23.80
CA LEU A 1016 15.49 -27.90 -22.96
C LEU A 1016 16.66 -28.54 -23.74
N GLN A 1017 16.39 -29.27 -24.81
CA GLN A 1017 17.45 -29.73 -25.72
C GLN A 1017 17.98 -28.58 -26.59
N ASP A 1018 17.11 -27.68 -27.06
CA ASP A 1018 17.54 -26.45 -27.74
C ASP A 1018 18.36 -25.55 -26.80
N MET A 1019 17.93 -25.41 -25.53
CA MET A 1019 18.70 -24.75 -24.46
C MET A 1019 20.07 -25.43 -24.26
N ARG A 1020 20.15 -26.76 -24.11
CA ARG A 1020 21.43 -27.51 -24.00
C ARG A 1020 22.38 -27.24 -25.17
N CYS A 1021 21.84 -27.03 -26.37
CA CYS A 1021 22.61 -26.76 -27.58
C CYS A 1021 23.02 -25.28 -27.75
N HIS A 1022 22.44 -24.35 -26.99
CA HIS A 1022 22.72 -22.92 -27.12
C HIS A 1022 24.19 -22.56 -26.77
N ARG A 1023 24.84 -21.74 -27.60
CA ARG A 1023 26.24 -21.29 -27.44
C ARG A 1023 26.43 -19.78 -27.74
N GLY A 1024 25.35 -19.01 -27.70
CA GLY A 1024 25.35 -17.58 -27.94
C GLY A 1024 25.61 -16.76 -26.67
N MET A 1025 25.29 -15.47 -26.76
CA MET A 1025 25.22 -14.59 -25.59
C MET A 1025 23.96 -14.91 -24.77
N LEU A 1026 24.02 -14.71 -23.46
CA LEU A 1026 22.87 -14.80 -22.55
C LEU A 1026 22.67 -13.46 -21.84
N PRO A 1027 21.44 -13.12 -21.40
CA PRO A 1027 21.13 -11.89 -20.68
C PRO A 1027 22.04 -11.68 -19.46
N GLU A 1028 22.21 -10.43 -19.05
CA GLU A 1028 22.98 -10.08 -17.86
C GLU A 1028 22.41 -10.78 -16.62
N ARG A 1029 21.09 -10.64 -16.39
CA ARG A 1029 20.38 -11.25 -15.26
C ARG A 1029 19.14 -12.03 -15.71
N LEU A 1030 18.94 -13.23 -15.16
CA LEU A 1030 17.77 -14.08 -15.40
C LEU A 1030 17.19 -14.59 -14.08
N PHE A 1031 15.91 -14.32 -13.84
CA PHE A 1031 15.13 -14.91 -12.75
C PHE A 1031 14.30 -16.08 -13.28
N LEU A 1032 14.36 -17.21 -12.58
CA LEU A 1032 13.60 -18.41 -12.88
C LEU A 1032 12.85 -18.85 -11.60
N GLY A 1033 11.53 -18.75 -11.60
CA GLY A 1033 10.67 -19.16 -10.49
C GLY A 1033 9.86 -20.40 -10.79
N CYS A 1034 9.61 -21.24 -9.80
CA CYS A 1034 8.58 -22.28 -9.82
C CYS A 1034 8.13 -22.64 -8.39
N GLY A 1035 7.02 -23.36 -8.26
CA GLY A 1035 6.56 -23.98 -7.02
C GLY A 1035 6.86 -25.48 -6.96
N THR A 1036 6.59 -26.11 -5.81
CA THR A 1036 6.63 -27.58 -5.65
C THR A 1036 5.29 -28.27 -5.92
N ARG A 1037 4.20 -27.52 -6.18
CA ARG A 1037 2.84 -28.04 -6.41
C ARG A 1037 2.19 -27.49 -7.70
N GLU A 1038 2.99 -27.42 -8.76
CA GLU A 1038 2.63 -26.91 -10.10
C GLU A 1038 1.44 -27.63 -10.79
N TYR A 1039 0.94 -28.74 -10.24
CA TYR A 1039 -0.24 -29.48 -10.69
C TYR A 1039 -1.27 -29.68 -9.58
N SER A 1040 -0.87 -30.18 -8.40
CA SER A 1040 -1.80 -30.52 -7.31
C SER A 1040 -2.51 -29.30 -6.70
N ALA A 1041 -1.83 -28.17 -6.52
CA ALA A 1041 -2.40 -26.99 -5.84
C ALA A 1041 -3.59 -26.31 -6.56
N THR A 1042 -4.05 -26.83 -7.69
CA THR A 1042 -5.20 -26.32 -8.46
C THR A 1042 -6.23 -27.40 -8.80
N ARG A 1043 -6.14 -28.61 -8.23
CA ARG A 1043 -6.98 -29.76 -8.57
C ARG A 1043 -7.28 -30.65 -7.37
N ASP A 1044 -8.46 -31.25 -7.36
CA ASP A 1044 -8.93 -32.16 -6.30
C ASP A 1044 -8.21 -33.54 -6.25
N HIS A 1045 -7.04 -33.66 -6.90
CA HIS A 1045 -6.29 -34.91 -7.07
C HIS A 1045 -4.79 -34.65 -6.90
N ASP A 1046 -4.23 -35.09 -5.78
CA ASP A 1046 -2.78 -35.09 -5.53
C ASP A 1046 -2.05 -35.98 -6.54
N ARG A 1047 -1.02 -35.43 -7.17
CA ARG A 1047 -0.29 -36.01 -8.32
C ARG A 1047 1.20 -35.66 -8.20
N ASP A 1048 1.80 -36.09 -7.08
CA ASP A 1048 3.22 -35.87 -6.76
C ASP A 1048 4.18 -36.31 -7.89
N ASP A 1049 3.79 -37.31 -8.70
CA ASP A 1049 4.51 -37.76 -9.89
C ASP A 1049 4.60 -36.68 -10.98
N VAL A 1050 3.56 -35.85 -11.10
CA VAL A 1050 3.49 -34.73 -12.05
C VAL A 1050 4.13 -33.48 -11.46
N ASP A 1051 3.89 -33.19 -10.19
CA ASP A 1051 4.52 -32.05 -9.49
C ASP A 1051 6.04 -32.18 -9.52
N GLY A 1052 6.58 -33.36 -9.20
CA GLY A 1052 8.00 -33.67 -9.31
C GLY A 1052 8.52 -33.54 -10.76
N LEU A 1053 7.75 -33.98 -11.77
CA LEU A 1053 8.13 -33.84 -13.18
C LEU A 1053 8.23 -32.36 -13.63
N LEU A 1054 7.25 -31.53 -13.24
CA LEU A 1054 7.23 -30.09 -13.56
C LEU A 1054 8.37 -29.33 -12.86
N LEU A 1055 8.64 -29.68 -11.60
CA LEU A 1055 9.78 -29.15 -10.84
C LEU A 1055 11.12 -29.57 -11.46
N ASN A 1056 11.28 -30.84 -11.84
CA ASN A 1056 12.48 -31.37 -12.48
C ASN A 1056 12.83 -30.62 -13.78
N TYR A 1057 11.84 -30.29 -14.62
CA TYR A 1057 12.09 -29.49 -15.83
C TYR A 1057 12.61 -28.07 -15.51
N CYS A 1058 12.15 -27.44 -14.43
CA CYS A 1058 12.63 -26.13 -14.01
C CYS A 1058 14.04 -26.19 -13.40
N GLN A 1059 14.32 -27.24 -12.62
CA GLN A 1059 15.67 -27.53 -12.10
C GLN A 1059 16.66 -27.82 -13.25
N GLU A 1060 16.24 -28.55 -14.28
CA GLU A 1060 17.02 -28.81 -15.48
C GLU A 1060 17.34 -27.52 -16.25
N ALA A 1061 16.36 -26.62 -16.43
CA ALA A 1061 16.60 -25.30 -17.02
C ALA A 1061 17.65 -24.49 -16.23
N ALA A 1062 17.55 -24.46 -14.90
CA ALA A 1062 18.52 -23.78 -14.04
C ALA A 1062 19.93 -24.37 -14.18
N ALA A 1063 20.05 -25.70 -14.18
CA ALA A 1063 21.33 -26.39 -14.35
C ALA A 1063 21.97 -26.15 -15.73
N ILE A 1064 21.15 -26.09 -16.81
CA ILE A 1064 21.64 -25.74 -18.15
C ILE A 1064 22.20 -24.31 -18.17
N LEU A 1065 21.47 -23.33 -17.60
CA LEU A 1065 21.89 -21.92 -17.58
C LEU A 1065 23.15 -21.70 -16.72
N ASP A 1066 23.26 -22.36 -15.57
CA ASP A 1066 24.47 -22.40 -14.75
C ASP A 1066 25.67 -22.97 -15.54
N SER A 1067 25.47 -24.10 -16.24
CA SER A 1067 26.51 -24.74 -17.07
C SER A 1067 27.00 -23.86 -18.23
N GLN A 1068 26.17 -22.90 -18.66
CA GLN A 1068 26.47 -21.91 -19.71
C GLN A 1068 27.06 -20.60 -19.14
N GLY A 1069 27.35 -20.55 -17.83
CA GLY A 1069 28.04 -19.43 -17.20
C GLY A 1069 27.13 -18.33 -16.64
N MET A 1070 25.82 -18.56 -16.52
CA MET A 1070 24.95 -17.69 -15.73
C MET A 1070 25.15 -17.95 -14.22
N ARG A 1071 26.34 -17.59 -13.73
CA ARG A 1071 26.79 -17.78 -12.34
C ARG A 1071 26.98 -16.44 -11.63
N GLY A 1072 27.10 -16.48 -10.30
CA GLY A 1072 27.51 -15.33 -9.49
C GLY A 1072 26.61 -14.10 -9.64
N GLY A 1073 25.37 -14.18 -9.16
CA GLY A 1073 24.41 -13.06 -9.22
C GLY A 1073 23.73 -12.86 -10.58
N ARG A 1074 24.12 -13.60 -11.64
CA ARG A 1074 23.47 -13.53 -12.96
C ARG A 1074 22.24 -14.44 -13.11
N LEU A 1075 22.16 -15.54 -12.38
CA LEU A 1075 20.99 -16.42 -12.32
C LEU A 1075 20.41 -16.39 -10.92
N ARG A 1076 19.09 -16.24 -10.81
CA ARG A 1076 18.35 -16.49 -9.57
C ARG A 1076 17.24 -17.51 -9.84
N PHE A 1077 17.53 -18.77 -9.50
CA PHE A 1077 16.53 -19.82 -9.45
C PHE A 1077 15.85 -19.82 -8.06
N LEU A 1078 14.53 -19.83 -8.02
CA LEU A 1078 13.74 -19.88 -6.79
C LEU A 1078 12.64 -20.95 -6.90
N VAL A 1079 12.72 -21.96 -6.05
CA VAL A 1079 11.65 -22.93 -5.81
C VAL A 1079 10.89 -22.49 -4.55
N GLU A 1080 9.57 -22.42 -4.63
CA GLU A 1080 8.70 -22.06 -3.51
C GLU A 1080 7.88 -23.26 -3.03
N GLU A 1081 8.06 -23.63 -1.77
CA GLU A 1081 7.43 -24.81 -1.17
C GLU A 1081 5.91 -24.64 -1.04
N GLY A 1082 5.15 -25.64 -1.48
CA GLY A 1082 3.68 -25.65 -1.50
C GLY A 1082 3.03 -24.81 -2.60
N ALA A 1083 3.77 -24.01 -3.38
CA ALA A 1083 3.21 -23.07 -4.34
C ALA A 1083 2.74 -23.74 -5.66
N GLY A 1084 1.65 -23.20 -6.24
CA GLY A 1084 0.99 -23.72 -7.45
C GLY A 1084 1.18 -22.91 -8.73
N HIS A 1085 0.67 -23.45 -9.84
CA HIS A 1085 0.74 -22.87 -11.20
C HIS A 1085 -0.33 -21.78 -11.44
N HIS A 1086 -0.28 -20.71 -10.65
CA HIS A 1086 -1.30 -19.66 -10.66
C HIS A 1086 -0.73 -18.28 -10.34
N GLU A 1087 -1.42 -17.23 -10.78
CA GLU A 1087 -1.02 -15.82 -10.68
C GLU A 1087 -0.63 -15.37 -9.25
N LEU A 1088 -1.28 -15.93 -8.22
CA LEU A 1088 -0.98 -15.65 -6.81
C LEU A 1088 0.46 -16.03 -6.39
N ALA A 1089 1.00 -17.13 -6.93
CA ALA A 1089 2.36 -17.59 -6.59
C ALA A 1089 3.40 -16.75 -7.34
N TRP A 1090 3.15 -16.49 -8.62
CA TRP A 1090 3.96 -15.60 -9.44
C TRP A 1090 4.01 -14.17 -8.85
N GLN A 1091 2.90 -13.67 -8.32
CA GLN A 1091 2.83 -12.40 -7.57
C GLN A 1091 3.72 -12.39 -6.32
N TRP A 1092 3.73 -13.46 -5.51
CA TRP A 1092 4.55 -13.51 -4.30
C TRP A 1092 6.05 -13.46 -4.64
N ARG A 1093 6.48 -14.20 -5.66
CA ARG A 1093 7.87 -14.18 -6.16
C ARG A 1093 8.25 -12.89 -6.90
N LEU A 1094 7.29 -12.22 -7.53
CA LEU A 1094 7.50 -11.00 -8.34
C LEU A 1094 8.30 -9.92 -7.59
N THR A 1095 8.05 -9.70 -6.30
CA THR A 1095 8.80 -8.71 -5.50
C THR A 1095 10.30 -9.05 -5.42
N GLY A 1096 10.64 -10.34 -5.29
CA GLY A 1096 12.02 -10.82 -5.29
C GLY A 1096 12.65 -10.83 -6.69
N ALA A 1097 11.85 -11.08 -7.72
CA ALA A 1097 12.27 -11.03 -9.12
C ALA A 1097 12.55 -9.60 -9.60
N MET A 1098 11.65 -8.65 -9.31
CA MET A 1098 11.84 -7.23 -9.60
C MET A 1098 13.10 -6.71 -8.91
N ARG A 1099 13.28 -6.93 -7.61
CA ARG A 1099 14.55 -6.58 -6.95
C ARG A 1099 15.75 -7.20 -7.66
N PHE A 1100 15.72 -8.50 -7.97
CA PHE A 1100 16.87 -9.17 -8.60
C PHE A 1100 17.27 -8.58 -9.97
N LEU A 1101 16.29 -8.32 -10.84
CA LEU A 1101 16.52 -7.83 -12.20
C LEU A 1101 16.81 -6.32 -12.21
N PHE A 1102 15.99 -5.52 -11.52
CA PHE A 1102 16.01 -4.06 -11.59
C PHE A 1102 17.08 -3.45 -10.68
N ASN A 1103 17.62 -4.21 -9.72
CA ASN A 1103 18.81 -3.78 -8.97
C ASN A 1103 20.05 -3.67 -9.88
N ALA A 1104 20.06 -4.29 -11.07
CA ALA A 1104 21.07 -4.00 -12.11
C ALA A 1104 21.09 -2.52 -12.53
N TRP A 1105 19.98 -1.83 -12.33
CA TRP A 1105 19.74 -0.43 -12.72
C TRP A 1105 19.73 0.50 -11.50
N TRP A 1106 20.25 -0.01 -10.38
CA TRP A 1106 20.30 0.60 -9.04
C TRP A 1106 21.69 0.41 -8.38
N ASP A 1107 22.47 -0.55 -8.89
CA ASP A 1107 23.92 -0.65 -8.70
C ASP A 1107 24.70 0.34 -9.62
N GLU A 1108 24.03 0.96 -10.62
CA GLU A 1108 24.50 2.09 -11.45
C GLU A 1108 24.00 3.44 -10.88
#